data_AF-A0AA36HHG7-F1
#
_entry.id   AF-A0AA36HHG7-F1
#
_cell.length_a   1.000
_cell.length_b   1.000
_cell.length_c   1.000
_cell.angle_alpha   90.00
_cell.angle_beta   90.00
_cell.angle_gamma   90.00
#
_symmetry.space_group_name_H-M   'P 1'
#
loop_
_entity.id
_entity.type
_entity.pdbx_description
1 polymer ?
#
loop_
_entity_poly.entity_id
_entity_poly.type
_entity_poly.pdbx_seq_one_letter_code
_entity_poly.pdbx_strand_id
1 'polypeptide(L)'
;MNTIPCTGPVLRQLKYGERCDPLSDICTQESICIDNVCKCGPGYALSPSGWCEKFEFNVGSKVPQTFHENLAHTRQTVPTQAIPTQPPVVIQTILETVQTTHETAATQAPTRPKVIRHRFLGTRCRDNDVCINGGECRDGICRCPENLFERDGRCLRADQLPKAAPSESCARGEMCTGGSICDNDSKICICAADHIIIDGVCRSKDATPFAAPGQSCTRGEDCSGGSFCADGFCQCDSNHFIEDGYCRHIASRSSEIKYVAGNGLRFSSKAFAPRQPATPCNETTCRLPECFCSRTGRKPPGGLAPNSIPQFVVLTFDDAVNGRTLPDYKELFETVKYRNPNGCPVKATFFISHEWTNYDGVQWLFQQGMELASNSISHVSLEGSSANRWLNEMDGQRRIIAKFANAYEEEIVGMRAPQLALGSDEQFEMMARAGFLYDNSMSANPGVKGDPYWPQTLDHSVPWECYDANCPKSSFPGIWTVPLNQFYGTYLPQIDGFRRSSMIRAAVDLNTTVDQLTNMLFSNFDRSYTASRAPYVLALNADLLQLNGKNTGMQALQRFLEEVLYRKDVYVVTLKQLLQWMKNPIPLSQITQSEAVKCAQGPLHQHPAMSQRSCSKPNKCMYRTPGLSSQEHQFLTCSPCPEQYPWLDNPIGNITP
;
A
#
# COMPACT_ATOMS: atom_id res chain seq x y z
N MET A 1 -57.08 39.18 -7.14
CA MET A 1 -55.94 38.44 -7.71
C MET A 1 -54.74 38.69 -6.81
N ASN A 2 -54.13 37.65 -6.24
CA ASN A 2 -52.81 37.73 -5.63
C ASN A 2 -51.94 36.67 -6.29
N THR A 3 -50.69 37.04 -6.60
CA THR A 3 -49.70 36.21 -7.27
C THR A 3 -49.09 35.20 -6.28
N ILE A 4 -48.91 33.95 -6.74
CA ILE A 4 -48.13 32.93 -6.04
C ILE A 4 -46.89 32.64 -6.90
N PRO A 5 -45.66 32.82 -6.39
CA PRO A 5 -44.45 32.48 -7.12
C PRO A 5 -44.21 30.97 -7.11
N CYS A 6 -43.84 30.40 -8.26
CA CYS A 6 -43.37 29.01 -8.31
C CYS A 6 -41.91 28.94 -7.84
N THR A 7 -41.68 28.38 -6.64
CA THR A 7 -40.32 28.01 -6.19
C THR A 7 -39.93 26.68 -6.81
N GLY A 8 -38.79 26.65 -7.51
CA GLY A 8 -38.19 25.41 -8.02
C GLY A 8 -37.71 24.48 -6.89
N PRO A 9 -37.31 23.23 -7.22
CA PRO A 9 -36.84 22.28 -6.22
C PRO A 9 -35.59 22.82 -5.52
N VAL A 10 -35.65 22.93 -4.20
CA VAL A 10 -34.52 23.33 -3.36
C VAL A 10 -33.62 22.11 -3.17
N LEU A 11 -32.53 22.07 -3.93
CA LEU A 11 -31.50 21.03 -3.81
C LEU A 11 -30.83 21.14 -2.42
N ARG A 12 -30.68 20.01 -1.73
CA ARG A 12 -30.14 19.97 -0.36
C ARG A 12 -28.62 20.20 -0.42
N GLN A 13 -28.16 21.18 0.36
CA GLN A 13 -26.74 21.48 0.50
C GLN A 13 -26.11 20.64 1.61
N LEU A 14 -24.98 20.00 1.30
CA LEU A 14 -24.31 19.02 2.15
C LEU A 14 -22.85 19.38 2.38
N LYS A 15 -22.32 19.03 3.55
CA LYS A 15 -20.93 19.22 3.94
C LYS A 15 -20.07 18.00 3.61
N TYR A 16 -18.77 18.19 3.60
CA TYR A 16 -17.80 17.11 3.44
C TYR A 16 -18.10 15.95 4.41
N GLY A 17 -18.13 14.72 3.89
CA GLY A 17 -18.43 13.49 4.64
C GLY A 17 -19.93 13.14 4.77
N GLU A 18 -20.86 14.01 4.37
CA GLU A 18 -22.30 13.69 4.37
C GLU A 18 -22.72 12.88 3.13
N ARG A 19 -23.73 12.03 3.27
CA ARG A 19 -24.27 11.21 2.16
C ARG A 19 -25.11 12.03 1.19
N CYS A 20 -24.74 11.97 -0.08
CA CYS A 20 -25.32 12.71 -1.20
C CYS A 20 -25.86 11.80 -2.30
N ASP A 21 -26.87 12.27 -3.02
CA ASP A 21 -27.33 11.74 -4.31
C ASP A 21 -26.77 12.64 -5.44
N PRO A 22 -26.02 12.09 -6.42
CA PRO A 22 -25.42 12.86 -7.52
C PRO A 22 -26.40 13.65 -8.40
N LEU A 23 -27.70 13.33 -8.36
CA LEU A 23 -28.74 13.95 -9.19
C LEU A 23 -29.61 14.97 -8.43
N SER A 24 -29.56 15.01 -7.09
CA SER A 24 -30.44 15.87 -6.28
C SER A 24 -29.80 16.60 -5.10
N ASP A 25 -28.52 16.37 -4.79
CA ASP A 25 -27.80 17.07 -3.72
C ASP A 25 -26.65 17.92 -4.25
N ILE A 26 -26.33 19.01 -3.56
CA ILE A 26 -25.18 19.88 -3.85
C ILE A 26 -24.20 19.80 -2.67
N CYS A 27 -22.98 19.33 -2.95
CA CYS A 27 -21.90 19.36 -1.98
C CYS A 27 -21.28 20.77 -1.87
N THR A 28 -20.86 21.16 -0.67
CA THR A 28 -20.32 22.49 -0.35
C THR A 28 -18.80 22.48 -0.20
N GLN A 29 -18.17 23.65 -0.08
CA GLN A 29 -16.72 23.79 0.18
C GLN A 29 -15.80 23.18 -0.90
N GLU A 30 -16.21 23.27 -2.17
CA GLU A 30 -15.56 22.67 -3.35
C GLU A 30 -15.45 21.13 -3.32
N SER A 31 -16.20 20.47 -2.43
CA SER A 31 -16.43 19.02 -2.51
C SER A 31 -17.48 18.67 -3.57
N ILE A 32 -17.39 17.48 -4.12
CA ILE A 32 -18.32 16.90 -5.11
C ILE A 32 -18.82 15.54 -4.63
N CYS A 33 -19.97 15.08 -5.15
CA CYS A 33 -20.57 13.82 -4.74
C CYS A 33 -19.84 12.63 -5.41
N ILE A 34 -19.03 11.90 -4.63
CA ILE A 34 -18.26 10.73 -5.07
C ILE A 34 -18.64 9.54 -4.18
N ASP A 35 -19.06 8.43 -4.79
CA ASP A 35 -19.56 7.23 -4.10
C ASP A 35 -20.72 7.50 -3.13
N ASN A 36 -21.61 8.43 -3.50
CA ASN A 36 -22.72 8.92 -2.68
C ASN A 36 -22.30 9.60 -1.36
N VAL A 37 -21.09 10.18 -1.31
CA VAL A 37 -20.60 11.02 -0.20
C VAL A 37 -19.93 12.29 -0.74
N CYS A 38 -20.11 13.43 -0.08
CA CYS A 38 -19.41 14.66 -0.44
C CYS A 38 -17.91 14.56 -0.09
N LYS A 39 -17.04 14.52 -1.11
CA LYS A 39 -15.58 14.37 -0.99
C LYS A 39 -14.87 15.40 -1.89
N CYS A 40 -13.59 15.67 -1.64
CA CYS A 40 -12.81 16.50 -2.56
C CYS A 40 -12.59 15.78 -3.91
N GLY A 41 -12.63 16.55 -4.99
CA GLY A 41 -12.40 16.02 -6.34
C GLY A 41 -10.95 15.56 -6.56
N PRO A 42 -10.68 14.75 -7.60
CA PRO A 42 -9.32 14.33 -7.96
C PRO A 42 -8.36 15.53 -8.07
N GLY A 43 -7.22 15.46 -7.38
CA GLY A 43 -6.23 16.54 -7.31
C GLY A 43 -6.45 17.58 -6.21
N TYR A 44 -7.51 17.45 -5.39
CA TYR A 44 -7.84 18.35 -4.29
C TYR A 44 -7.88 17.59 -2.96
N ALA A 45 -7.39 18.22 -1.89
CA ALA A 45 -7.37 17.68 -0.53
C ALA A 45 -8.13 18.61 0.43
N LEU A 46 -8.72 18.05 1.50
CA LEU A 46 -9.43 18.85 2.50
C LEU A 46 -8.42 19.59 3.38
N SER A 47 -8.47 20.92 3.36
CA SER A 47 -7.61 21.78 4.17
C SER A 47 -8.13 21.93 5.61
N PRO A 48 -7.30 22.41 6.56
CA PRO A 48 -7.71 22.57 7.96
C PRO A 48 -8.87 23.55 8.19
N SER A 49 -9.20 24.40 7.21
CA SER A 49 -10.35 25.31 7.23
C SER A 49 -11.63 24.67 6.67
N GLY A 50 -11.55 23.43 6.19
CA GLY A 50 -12.68 22.65 5.68
C GLY A 50 -12.97 22.85 4.18
N TRP A 51 -12.02 23.35 3.40
CA TRP A 51 -12.17 23.55 1.95
C TRP A 51 -11.36 22.55 1.15
N CYS A 52 -11.85 22.15 -0.02
CA CYS A 52 -11.07 21.33 -0.95
C CYS A 52 -10.07 22.22 -1.70
N GLU A 53 -8.78 22.06 -1.44
CA GLU A 53 -7.69 22.86 -2.01
C GLU A 53 -6.80 21.99 -2.91
N LYS A 54 -6.35 22.55 -4.04
CA LYS A 54 -5.53 21.83 -5.04
C LYS A 54 -4.16 21.46 -4.46
N PHE A 55 -3.79 20.19 -4.55
CA PHE A 55 -2.55 19.68 -3.95
C PHE A 55 -1.39 19.71 -4.97
N GLU A 56 -0.49 20.70 -4.86
CA GLU A 56 0.67 20.82 -5.76
C GLU A 56 1.97 20.31 -5.10
N PHE A 57 2.66 19.38 -5.78
CA PHE A 57 3.97 18.88 -5.39
C PHE A 57 5.07 19.95 -5.61
N ASN A 58 5.51 20.60 -4.53
CA ASN A 58 6.69 21.45 -4.57
C ASN A 58 7.98 20.62 -4.49
N VAL A 59 8.51 20.21 -5.65
CA VAL A 59 9.89 19.71 -5.76
C VAL A 59 10.85 20.90 -5.60
N GLY A 60 11.32 21.12 -4.38
CA GLY A 60 12.05 22.32 -4.02
C GLY A 60 13.46 22.41 -4.61
N SER A 61 13.75 23.54 -5.27
CA SER A 61 15.10 23.93 -5.70
C SER A 61 15.58 25.16 -4.92
N LYS A 62 16.62 25.02 -4.10
CA LYS A 62 17.39 26.14 -3.54
C LYS A 62 18.85 26.05 -3.99
N VAL A 63 19.33 27.08 -4.69
CA VAL A 63 20.75 27.43 -4.81
C VAL A 63 20.85 28.96 -4.63
N PRO A 64 21.83 29.50 -3.87
CA PRO A 64 21.85 30.92 -3.49
C PRO A 64 22.92 31.78 -4.20
N GLN A 65 22.74 33.12 -4.10
CA GLN A 65 23.71 34.21 -4.42
C GLN A 65 24.00 34.46 -5.93
N THR A 66 24.30 35.68 -6.45
CA THR A 66 24.14 37.11 -6.05
C THR A 66 24.39 37.99 -7.30
N PHE A 67 24.01 39.30 -7.23
CA PHE A 67 24.50 40.49 -7.98
C PHE A 67 23.51 41.29 -8.88
N HIS A 68 23.05 42.40 -8.27
CA HIS A 68 22.96 43.79 -8.76
C HIS A 68 22.73 44.21 -10.24
N GLU A 69 21.72 45.09 -10.36
CA GLU A 69 21.66 46.38 -11.08
C GLU A 69 20.86 46.60 -12.40
N ASN A 70 19.81 47.42 -12.23
CA ASN A 70 19.41 48.60 -13.01
C ASN A 70 19.24 48.52 -14.55
N LEU A 71 18.01 48.76 -15.02
CA LEU A 71 17.62 50.10 -15.50
C LEU A 71 16.08 50.29 -15.52
N ALA A 72 15.62 51.53 -15.73
CA ALA A 72 14.25 51.96 -15.45
C ALA A 72 13.43 52.41 -16.69
N HIS A 73 12.16 52.77 -16.41
CA HIS A 73 11.34 53.81 -17.06
C HIS A 73 10.30 53.49 -18.18
N THR A 74 9.03 53.41 -17.73
CA THR A 74 7.81 54.18 -18.14
C THR A 74 7.23 54.22 -19.57
N ARG A 75 5.88 54.10 -19.62
CA ARG A 75 4.84 54.84 -20.42
C ARG A 75 5.04 54.93 -21.96
N GLN A 76 4.02 54.74 -22.81
CA GLN A 76 2.78 55.54 -22.87
C GLN A 76 1.68 54.88 -23.76
N THR A 77 0.73 55.66 -24.31
CA THR A 77 -0.67 55.26 -24.65
C THR A 77 -1.16 55.58 -26.08
N VAL A 78 -1.96 54.68 -26.71
CA VAL A 78 -3.18 54.98 -27.56
C VAL A 78 -2.91 55.71 -28.93
N PRO A 79 -3.78 55.78 -30.00
CA PRO A 79 -5.17 55.28 -30.28
C PRO A 79 -5.41 54.47 -31.60
N THR A 80 -6.70 54.16 -31.81
CA THR A 80 -7.47 53.67 -32.98
C THR A 80 -7.50 54.55 -34.26
N GLN A 81 -7.87 53.97 -35.41
CA GLN A 81 -8.67 54.59 -36.51
C GLN A 81 -9.48 53.54 -37.34
N ALA A 82 -10.34 53.97 -38.28
CA ALA A 82 -11.57 53.27 -38.70
C ALA A 82 -11.86 53.15 -40.23
N ILE A 83 -13.03 52.57 -40.54
CA ILE A 83 -13.69 52.15 -41.81
C ILE A 83 -13.75 53.19 -42.97
N PRO A 84 -13.87 52.74 -44.24
CA PRO A 84 -15.14 52.90 -45.04
C PRO A 84 -15.44 51.67 -45.97
N THR A 85 -16.60 51.39 -46.63
CA THR A 85 -18.00 51.93 -46.69
C THR A 85 -19.01 50.83 -47.22
N GLN A 86 -20.10 51.20 -47.94
CA GLN A 86 -21.29 50.42 -48.43
C GLN A 86 -21.39 50.45 -50.01
N PRO A 87 -22.49 50.14 -50.79
CA PRO A 87 -23.94 50.00 -50.48
C PRO A 87 -24.75 48.95 -51.35
N PRO A 88 -26.08 49.05 -51.66
CA PRO A 88 -27.09 48.05 -51.21
C PRO A 88 -28.10 47.59 -52.30
N VAL A 89 -29.22 46.93 -51.93
CA VAL A 89 -30.59 46.95 -52.53
C VAL A 89 -31.44 45.79 -51.94
N VAL A 90 -32.78 45.80 -51.74
CA VAL A 90 -33.81 46.80 -51.37
C VAL A 90 -35.18 46.06 -51.40
N ILE A 91 -35.99 46.20 -50.33
CA ILE A 91 -37.50 46.16 -50.26
C ILE A 91 -38.18 44.75 -50.33
N GLN A 92 -39.28 44.39 -49.62
CA GLN A 92 -40.43 45.17 -49.11
C GLN A 92 -41.04 44.69 -47.76
N THR A 93 -41.77 45.62 -47.14
CA THR A 93 -42.66 45.66 -45.94
C THR A 93 -43.64 44.48 -45.71
N ILE A 94 -43.79 43.95 -44.47
CA ILE A 94 -44.69 44.36 -43.34
C ILE A 94 -46.19 44.07 -43.57
N LEU A 95 -46.80 43.31 -42.65
CA LEU A 95 -48.01 43.72 -41.92
C LEU A 95 -48.12 43.04 -40.54
N GLU A 96 -48.48 43.82 -39.53
CA GLU A 96 -49.03 43.37 -38.25
C GLU A 96 -50.53 42.99 -38.48
N THR A 97 -51.34 42.38 -37.60
CA THR A 97 -51.36 42.35 -36.12
C THR A 97 -52.30 41.23 -35.63
N VAL A 98 -51.97 40.58 -34.50
CA VAL A 98 -52.86 40.24 -33.34
C VAL A 98 -54.08 39.27 -33.46
N GLN A 99 -54.21 38.43 -32.40
CA GLN A 99 -55.39 37.66 -31.92
C GLN A 99 -55.87 36.42 -32.72
N THR A 100 -55.43 35.21 -32.33
CA THR A 100 -56.05 34.26 -31.35
C THR A 100 -57.34 33.55 -31.81
N THR A 101 -57.32 32.21 -31.88
CA THR A 101 -58.01 31.31 -30.91
C THR A 101 -57.79 29.81 -31.20
N HIS A 102 -57.75 29.02 -30.11
CA HIS A 102 -58.03 27.59 -29.91
C HIS A 102 -57.61 26.47 -30.90
N GLU A 103 -56.88 25.50 -30.32
CA GLU A 103 -57.07 24.04 -30.40
C GLU A 103 -57.79 23.43 -31.63
N THR A 104 -57.08 22.59 -32.40
CA THR A 104 -57.09 21.13 -32.15
C THR A 104 -56.11 20.35 -33.04
N ALA A 105 -55.57 19.27 -32.47
CA ALA A 105 -54.98 18.07 -33.07
C ALA A 105 -54.34 18.12 -34.48
N ALA A 106 -53.04 17.80 -34.56
CA ALA A 106 -52.53 16.82 -35.55
C ALA A 106 -51.15 16.23 -35.19
N THR A 107 -51.05 14.90 -35.28
CA THR A 107 -49.88 14.09 -35.68
C THR A 107 -48.52 14.26 -34.97
N GLN A 108 -48.10 13.18 -34.31
CA GLN A 108 -46.69 12.86 -34.07
C GLN A 108 -45.90 12.83 -35.40
N ALA A 109 -44.75 13.50 -35.45
CA ALA A 109 -43.78 13.30 -36.52
C ALA A 109 -42.82 12.15 -36.15
N PRO A 110 -42.42 11.28 -37.11
CA PRO A 110 -41.59 10.11 -36.80
C PRO A 110 -40.16 10.53 -36.44
N THR A 111 -39.70 10.13 -35.26
CA THR A 111 -38.29 10.23 -34.88
C THR A 111 -37.46 9.32 -35.79
N ARG A 112 -36.64 9.92 -36.67
CA ARG A 112 -35.67 9.15 -37.46
C ARG A 112 -34.73 8.41 -36.49
N PRO A 113 -34.34 7.15 -36.79
CA PRO A 113 -33.40 6.43 -35.94
C PRO A 113 -32.09 7.23 -35.81
N LYS A 114 -31.62 7.41 -34.57
CA LYS A 114 -30.29 7.97 -34.31
C LYS A 114 -29.25 7.03 -34.91
N VAL A 115 -28.69 7.41 -36.06
CA VAL A 115 -27.61 6.63 -36.70
C VAL A 115 -26.36 6.74 -35.84
N ILE A 116 -26.09 5.71 -35.06
CA ILE A 116 -24.83 5.56 -34.32
C ILE A 116 -23.71 5.40 -35.34
N ARG A 117 -22.69 6.28 -35.27
CA ARG A 117 -21.59 6.29 -36.24
C ARG A 117 -20.32 5.80 -35.58
N HIS A 118 -19.76 4.73 -36.11
CA HIS A 118 -18.46 4.24 -35.68
C HIS A 118 -17.32 5.13 -36.23
N ARG A 119 -16.28 5.30 -35.42
CA ARG A 119 -15.14 6.19 -35.68
C ARG A 119 -13.83 5.52 -35.29
N PHE A 120 -12.84 5.61 -36.17
CA PHE A 120 -11.49 5.14 -35.90
C PHE A 120 -10.74 6.15 -35.02
N LEU A 121 -9.70 5.69 -34.33
CA LEU A 121 -8.78 6.57 -33.61
C LEU A 121 -8.14 7.61 -34.55
N GLY A 122 -7.79 8.78 -34.00
CA GLY A 122 -7.35 9.96 -34.73
C GLY A 122 -8.44 10.66 -35.55
N THR A 123 -9.64 10.09 -35.73
CA THR A 123 -10.72 10.70 -36.53
C THR A 123 -11.65 11.58 -35.70
N ARG A 124 -12.27 12.58 -36.34
CA ARG A 124 -13.24 13.48 -35.69
C ARG A 124 -14.50 12.72 -35.28
N CYS A 125 -14.95 12.95 -34.05
CA CYS A 125 -16.15 12.37 -33.45
C CYS A 125 -17.09 13.46 -32.91
N ARG A 126 -18.22 13.03 -32.36
CA ARG A 126 -19.24 13.82 -31.67
C ARG A 126 -19.72 13.00 -30.49
N ASP A 127 -20.42 13.62 -29.54
CA ASP A 127 -20.87 12.98 -28.28
C ASP A 127 -21.79 11.76 -28.47
N ASN A 128 -22.30 11.51 -29.68
CA ASN A 128 -23.13 10.35 -30.04
C ASN A 128 -22.43 9.40 -31.05
N ASP A 129 -21.18 9.65 -31.42
CA ASP A 129 -20.36 8.77 -32.27
C ASP A 129 -19.60 7.78 -31.37
N VAL A 130 -19.46 6.52 -31.80
CA VAL A 130 -18.76 5.47 -31.05
C VAL A 130 -17.33 5.32 -31.58
N CYS A 131 -16.35 5.65 -30.76
CA CYS A 131 -14.94 5.40 -31.06
C CYS A 131 -14.64 3.90 -30.89
N ILE A 132 -14.17 3.24 -31.95
CA ILE A 132 -13.91 1.79 -31.95
C ILE A 132 -12.47 1.49 -31.54
N ASN A 133 -12.19 0.20 -31.30
CA ASN A 133 -10.89 -0.30 -30.84
C ASN A 133 -10.40 0.29 -29.51
N GLY A 134 -11.32 0.57 -28.59
CA GLY A 134 -11.01 1.03 -27.23
C GLY A 134 -10.81 2.54 -27.09
N GLY A 135 -11.08 3.33 -28.13
CA GLY A 135 -11.06 4.79 -28.07
C GLY A 135 -12.27 5.41 -27.37
N GLU A 136 -12.12 6.68 -26.99
CA GLU A 136 -13.18 7.55 -26.50
C GLU A 136 -13.15 8.91 -27.20
N CYS A 137 -14.29 9.60 -27.25
CA CYS A 137 -14.40 10.89 -27.93
C CYS A 137 -13.96 12.02 -26.98
N ARG A 138 -12.73 12.53 -27.15
CA ARG A 138 -12.18 13.65 -26.37
C ARG A 138 -11.80 14.81 -27.29
N ASP A 139 -12.22 16.02 -26.93
CA ASP A 139 -12.06 17.25 -27.73
C ASP A 139 -12.56 17.12 -29.19
N GLY A 140 -13.61 16.30 -29.41
CA GLY A 140 -14.15 16.02 -30.75
C GLY A 140 -13.26 15.13 -31.63
N ILE A 141 -12.29 14.41 -31.05
CA ILE A 141 -11.44 13.42 -31.73
C ILE A 141 -11.48 12.09 -30.97
N CYS A 142 -11.56 10.96 -31.67
CA CYS A 142 -11.39 9.65 -31.06
C CYS A 142 -9.92 9.45 -30.66
N ARG A 143 -9.68 9.36 -29.36
CA ARG A 143 -8.35 9.13 -28.77
C ARG A 143 -8.41 7.93 -27.85
N CYS A 144 -7.28 7.29 -27.58
CA CYS A 144 -7.24 6.33 -26.49
C CYS A 144 -7.53 7.03 -25.16
N PRO A 145 -8.27 6.37 -24.23
CA PRO A 145 -8.41 6.84 -22.86
C PRO A 145 -7.06 6.99 -22.16
N GLU A 146 -7.06 7.63 -20.99
CA GLU A 146 -5.86 7.69 -20.17
C GLU A 146 -5.33 6.28 -19.86
N ASN A 147 -4.01 6.14 -19.79
CA ASN A 147 -3.29 4.89 -19.54
C ASN A 147 -3.39 3.82 -20.66
N LEU A 148 -3.90 4.19 -21.84
CA LEU A 148 -3.93 3.37 -23.06
C LEU A 148 -3.15 4.04 -24.22
N PHE A 149 -2.50 3.21 -25.03
CA PHE A 149 -1.58 3.62 -26.10
C PHE A 149 -2.17 3.34 -27.48
N GLU A 150 -2.24 4.35 -28.33
CA GLU A 150 -2.66 4.17 -29.72
C GLU A 150 -1.55 3.50 -30.53
N ARG A 151 -1.82 2.30 -31.05
CA ARG A 151 -0.95 1.58 -31.99
C ARG A 151 -1.79 0.78 -32.98
N ASP A 152 -1.42 0.85 -34.25
CA ASP A 152 -2.11 0.17 -35.37
C ASP A 152 -3.63 0.40 -35.41
N GLY A 153 -4.06 1.61 -35.02
CA GLY A 153 -5.47 2.01 -34.96
C GLY A 153 -6.26 1.36 -33.81
N ARG A 154 -5.58 0.91 -32.75
CA ARG A 154 -6.18 0.34 -31.53
C ARG A 154 -5.56 0.93 -30.26
N CYS A 155 -6.32 0.88 -29.17
CA CYS A 155 -5.84 1.21 -27.83
C CYS A 155 -5.34 -0.03 -27.12
N LEU A 156 -4.02 -0.06 -26.88
CA LEU A 156 -3.33 -1.13 -26.17
C LEU A 156 -2.96 -0.68 -24.77
N ARG A 157 -3.07 -1.57 -23.79
CA ARG A 157 -2.47 -1.36 -22.47
C ARG A 157 -0.94 -1.48 -22.57
N ALA A 158 -0.21 -0.97 -21.57
CA ALA A 158 1.25 -1.06 -21.55
C ALA A 158 1.78 -2.51 -21.65
N ASP A 159 1.12 -3.48 -20.99
CA ASP A 159 1.45 -4.91 -21.05
C ASP A 159 1.28 -5.53 -22.45
N GLN A 160 0.51 -4.89 -23.33
CA GLN A 160 0.18 -5.32 -24.69
C GLN A 160 1.03 -4.65 -25.77
N LEU A 161 1.88 -3.68 -25.41
CA LEU A 161 2.78 -3.04 -26.36
C LEU A 161 3.89 -4.01 -26.81
N PRO A 162 4.34 -3.94 -28.08
CA PRO A 162 5.52 -4.69 -28.52
C PRO A 162 6.72 -4.36 -27.65
N LYS A 163 7.49 -5.39 -27.30
CA LYS A 163 8.63 -5.30 -26.39
C LYS A 163 9.91 -4.98 -27.17
N ALA A 164 10.84 -4.31 -26.51
CA ALA A 164 12.18 -4.05 -26.99
C ALA A 164 13.19 -4.47 -25.91
N ALA A 165 14.20 -5.25 -26.27
CA ALA A 165 15.32 -5.58 -25.40
C ALA A 165 16.27 -4.37 -25.26
N PRO A 166 17.18 -4.34 -24.27
CA PRO A 166 18.23 -3.33 -24.21
C PRO A 166 19.04 -3.29 -25.51
N SER A 167 19.41 -2.08 -25.95
CA SER A 167 19.94 -1.73 -27.28
C SER A 167 18.98 -1.85 -28.48
N GLU A 168 17.73 -2.32 -28.31
CA GLU A 168 16.73 -2.25 -29.39
C GLU A 168 16.01 -0.89 -29.43
N SER A 169 15.35 -0.59 -30.55
CA SER A 169 14.65 0.69 -30.73
C SER A 169 13.28 0.71 -30.07
N CYS A 170 13.02 1.78 -29.32
CA CYS A 170 11.72 2.12 -28.73
C CYS A 170 11.04 3.30 -29.44
N ALA A 171 11.46 3.63 -30.66
CA ALA A 171 11.04 4.83 -31.40
C ALA A 171 9.54 4.91 -31.72
N ARG A 172 8.80 3.79 -31.69
CA ARG A 172 7.33 3.76 -31.90
C ARG A 172 6.59 3.46 -30.59
N GLY A 173 7.22 3.70 -29.45
CA GLY A 173 6.66 3.45 -28.13
C GLY A 173 6.65 1.98 -27.72
N GLU A 174 7.54 1.15 -28.27
CA GLU A 174 7.83 -0.18 -27.73
C GLU A 174 8.21 -0.10 -26.24
N MET A 175 7.84 -1.13 -25.47
CA MET A 175 8.12 -1.19 -24.03
C MET A 175 9.46 -1.88 -23.78
N CYS A 176 10.41 -1.14 -23.21
CA CYS A 176 11.72 -1.66 -22.86
C CYS A 176 11.65 -2.72 -21.76
N THR A 177 12.43 -3.79 -21.91
CA THR A 177 12.47 -4.97 -21.02
C THR A 177 13.86 -5.14 -20.40
N GLY A 178 14.08 -6.19 -19.60
CA GLY A 178 15.39 -6.46 -18.99
C GLY A 178 15.92 -5.36 -18.07
N GLY A 179 15.04 -4.55 -17.46
CA GLY A 179 15.41 -3.43 -16.58
C GLY A 179 15.93 -2.17 -17.31
N SER A 180 15.70 -2.05 -18.62
CA SER A 180 16.08 -0.87 -19.42
C SER A 180 14.95 0.17 -19.55
N ILE A 181 15.34 1.42 -19.82
CA ILE A 181 14.45 2.57 -20.05
C ILE A 181 14.60 3.07 -21.48
N CYS A 182 13.51 3.55 -22.09
CA CYS A 182 13.56 4.15 -23.42
C CYS A 182 14.22 5.53 -23.34
N ASP A 183 15.41 5.68 -23.93
CA ASP A 183 16.07 6.97 -24.00
C ASP A 183 15.28 7.96 -24.86
N ASN A 184 15.11 9.18 -24.36
CA ASN A 184 14.29 10.19 -25.02
C ASN A 184 14.96 10.77 -26.27
N ASP A 185 16.28 10.80 -26.35
CA ASP A 185 16.99 11.41 -27.47
C ASP A 185 17.29 10.38 -28.56
N SER A 186 17.93 9.26 -28.21
CA SER A 186 18.32 8.21 -29.17
C SER A 186 17.19 7.27 -29.58
N LYS A 187 16.09 7.22 -28.81
CA LYS A 187 14.97 6.26 -28.99
C LYS A 187 15.41 4.80 -28.99
N ILE A 188 16.36 4.48 -28.10
CA ILE A 188 16.91 3.14 -27.85
C ILE A 188 16.67 2.79 -26.38
N CYS A 189 16.41 1.51 -26.09
CA CYS A 189 16.34 1.02 -24.71
C CYS A 189 17.75 0.98 -24.09
N ILE A 190 18.00 1.80 -23.06
CA ILE A 190 19.29 1.93 -22.39
C ILE A 190 19.23 1.48 -20.92
N CYS A 191 20.37 1.12 -20.36
CA CYS A 191 20.49 0.85 -18.92
C CYS A 191 20.69 2.13 -18.11
N ALA A 192 20.50 2.03 -16.79
CA ALA A 192 20.87 3.08 -15.86
C ALA A 192 22.38 3.41 -15.93
N ALA A 193 22.77 4.56 -15.35
CA ALA A 193 24.18 4.85 -15.09
C ALA A 193 24.87 3.68 -14.35
N ASP A 194 26.14 3.43 -14.68
CA ASP A 194 26.97 2.34 -14.17
C ASP A 194 26.40 0.91 -14.38
N HIS A 195 25.46 0.75 -15.32
CA HIS A 195 24.94 -0.55 -15.75
C HIS A 195 25.30 -0.84 -17.22
N ILE A 196 25.56 -2.11 -17.52
CA ILE A 196 25.88 -2.65 -18.84
C ILE A 196 24.88 -3.74 -19.23
N ILE A 197 24.73 -3.98 -20.53
CA ILE A 197 23.83 -5.00 -21.07
C ILE A 197 24.56 -6.34 -21.08
N ILE A 198 24.02 -7.33 -20.39
CA ILE A 198 24.52 -8.72 -20.36
C ILE A 198 23.34 -9.66 -20.57
N ASP A 199 23.37 -10.43 -21.66
CA ASP A 199 22.33 -11.38 -22.08
C ASP A 199 20.93 -10.73 -22.21
N GLY A 200 20.85 -9.49 -22.72
CA GLY A 200 19.58 -8.77 -22.88
C GLY A 200 19.00 -8.19 -21.58
N VAL A 201 19.79 -8.16 -20.49
CA VAL A 201 19.37 -7.58 -19.19
C VAL A 201 20.41 -6.56 -18.71
N CYS A 202 19.94 -5.46 -18.14
CA CYS A 202 20.78 -4.45 -17.50
C CYS A 202 21.33 -4.95 -16.16
N ARG A 203 22.65 -4.97 -16.01
CA ARG A 203 23.36 -5.39 -14.79
C ARG A 203 24.39 -4.35 -14.39
N SER A 204 24.65 -4.17 -13.10
CA SER A 204 25.68 -3.23 -12.65
C SER A 204 27.07 -3.67 -13.14
N LYS A 205 27.84 -2.72 -13.69
CA LYS A 205 29.13 -2.93 -14.34
C LYS A 205 30.18 -3.60 -13.45
N ASP A 206 30.14 -3.30 -12.15
CA ASP A 206 31.14 -3.74 -11.17
C ASP A 206 30.55 -4.70 -10.11
N ALA A 207 29.34 -5.23 -10.32
CA ALA A 207 28.71 -6.19 -9.41
C ALA A 207 29.09 -7.63 -9.73
N THR A 208 29.10 -8.49 -8.71
CA THR A 208 28.96 -9.93 -8.93
C THR A 208 27.62 -10.18 -9.63
N PRO A 209 27.57 -10.90 -10.77
CA PRO A 209 26.30 -11.15 -11.43
C PRO A 209 25.43 -12.04 -10.52
N PHE A 210 24.15 -11.74 -10.42
CA PHE A 210 23.20 -12.60 -9.70
C PHE A 210 22.70 -13.73 -10.62
N ALA A 211 22.50 -14.91 -10.04
CA ALA A 211 21.98 -16.10 -10.72
C ALA A 211 20.73 -16.62 -9.98
N ALA A 212 19.64 -16.80 -10.71
CA ALA A 212 18.42 -17.39 -10.18
C ALA A 212 18.59 -18.91 -9.95
N PRO A 213 17.75 -19.56 -9.12
CA PRO A 213 17.82 -21.01 -8.94
C PRO A 213 17.71 -21.75 -10.28
N GLY A 214 18.55 -22.77 -10.47
CA GLY A 214 18.72 -23.52 -11.71
C GLY A 214 19.72 -22.91 -12.72
N GLN A 215 20.18 -21.67 -12.51
CA GLN A 215 21.21 -21.06 -13.36
C GLN A 215 22.63 -21.42 -12.89
N SER A 216 23.62 -21.26 -13.79
CA SER A 216 25.04 -21.49 -13.48
C SER A 216 25.60 -20.43 -12.55
N CYS A 217 26.39 -20.85 -11.56
CA CYS A 217 27.22 -20.02 -10.69
C CYS A 217 28.74 -20.26 -10.87
N THR A 218 29.14 -20.94 -11.96
CA THR A 218 30.53 -21.33 -12.23
C THR A 218 31.52 -20.17 -12.45
N ARG A 219 31.05 -18.94 -12.72
CA ARG A 219 31.91 -17.76 -12.92
C ARG A 219 31.91 -16.84 -11.70
N GLY A 220 31.44 -17.33 -10.55
CA GLY A 220 31.39 -16.59 -9.30
C GLY A 220 30.10 -15.77 -9.13
N GLU A 221 29.04 -16.10 -9.87
CA GLU A 221 27.73 -15.49 -9.68
C GLU A 221 27.15 -15.76 -8.28
N ASP A 222 26.46 -14.75 -7.71
CA ASP A 222 25.78 -14.85 -6.43
C ASP A 222 24.37 -15.43 -6.63
N CYS A 223 24.09 -16.58 -6.01
CA CYS A 223 22.78 -17.21 -6.10
C CYS A 223 21.71 -16.42 -5.33
N SER A 224 20.55 -16.24 -5.96
CA SER A 224 19.43 -15.48 -5.41
C SER A 224 18.15 -16.31 -5.25
N GLY A 225 17.06 -15.69 -4.82
CA GLY A 225 15.78 -16.36 -4.59
C GLY A 225 15.85 -17.51 -3.58
N GLY A 226 16.67 -17.39 -2.53
CA GLY A 226 16.83 -18.42 -1.48
C GLY A 226 17.71 -19.62 -1.86
N SER A 227 18.38 -19.59 -3.02
CA SER A 227 19.28 -20.66 -3.46
C SER A 227 20.75 -20.43 -3.07
N PHE A 228 21.55 -21.49 -3.11
CA PHE A 228 23.00 -21.47 -2.88
C PHE A 228 23.75 -22.17 -4.02
N CYS A 229 25.02 -21.79 -4.24
CA CYS A 229 25.83 -22.39 -5.30
C CYS A 229 26.33 -23.78 -4.89
N ALA A 230 25.90 -24.81 -5.63
CA ALA A 230 26.33 -26.20 -5.47
C ALA A 230 26.53 -26.85 -6.84
N ASP A 231 27.64 -27.58 -7.01
CA ASP A 231 28.01 -28.27 -8.27
C ASP A 231 28.01 -27.37 -9.52
N GLY A 232 28.25 -26.06 -9.33
CA GLY A 232 28.25 -25.06 -10.40
C GLY A 232 26.87 -24.49 -10.77
N PHE A 233 25.80 -24.87 -10.06
CA PHE A 233 24.45 -24.35 -10.26
C PHE A 233 23.85 -23.80 -8.96
N CYS A 234 22.92 -22.86 -9.07
CA CYS A 234 22.16 -22.36 -7.93
C CYS A 234 21.05 -23.36 -7.55
N GLN A 235 21.14 -23.98 -6.38
CA GLN A 235 20.25 -25.04 -5.90
C GLN A 235 19.50 -24.62 -4.63
N CYS A 236 18.31 -25.17 -4.42
CA CYS A 236 17.55 -25.00 -3.18
C CYS A 236 17.97 -26.02 -2.12
N ASP A 237 17.67 -25.78 -0.84
CA ASP A 237 17.87 -26.78 0.21
C ASP A 237 16.89 -27.96 0.10
N SER A 238 17.10 -29.02 0.90
CA SER A 238 16.32 -30.27 0.82
C SER A 238 14.83 -30.11 1.10
N ASN A 239 14.43 -29.03 1.77
CA ASN A 239 13.03 -28.73 2.12
C ASN A 239 12.39 -27.76 1.11
N HIS A 240 13.10 -27.42 0.03
CA HIS A 240 12.69 -26.45 -0.97
C HIS A 240 12.75 -27.01 -2.39
N PHE A 241 12.04 -26.35 -3.32
CA PHE A 241 12.14 -26.62 -4.75
C PHE A 241 12.03 -25.33 -5.56
N ILE A 242 12.52 -25.38 -6.79
CA ILE A 242 12.52 -24.23 -7.70
C ILE A 242 11.13 -24.06 -8.31
N GLU A 243 10.52 -22.90 -8.09
CA GLU A 243 9.27 -22.48 -8.73
C GLU A 243 9.26 -20.93 -8.82
N ASP A 244 8.66 -20.37 -9.87
CA ASP A 244 8.56 -18.91 -10.08
C ASP A 244 9.91 -18.11 -10.06
N GLY A 245 11.04 -18.82 -10.14
CA GLY A 245 12.39 -18.25 -10.09
C GLY A 245 12.93 -18.00 -8.68
N TYR A 246 12.37 -18.64 -7.65
CA TYR A 246 12.91 -18.70 -6.30
C TYR A 246 12.67 -20.10 -5.67
N CYS A 247 13.24 -20.32 -4.49
CA CYS A 247 13.08 -21.54 -3.72
C CYS A 247 11.83 -21.45 -2.85
N ARG A 248 10.86 -22.33 -3.11
CA ARG A 248 9.61 -22.44 -2.34
C ARG A 248 9.63 -23.70 -1.48
N HIS A 249 9.16 -23.61 -0.24
CA HIS A 249 9.09 -24.76 0.66
C HIS A 249 8.21 -25.88 0.10
N ILE A 250 8.60 -27.14 0.25
CA ILE A 250 7.90 -28.32 -0.34
C ILE A 250 6.41 -28.41 -0.01
N ALA A 251 5.96 -27.83 1.11
CA ALA A 251 4.54 -27.76 1.48
C ALA A 251 3.69 -26.89 0.52
N SER A 252 4.30 -25.96 -0.24
CA SER A 252 3.59 -25.15 -1.23
C SER A 252 3.07 -25.96 -2.42
N ARG A 253 3.60 -27.17 -2.66
CA ARG A 253 3.11 -28.09 -3.72
C ARG A 253 1.65 -28.50 -3.52
N SER A 254 1.17 -28.50 -2.27
CA SER A 254 -0.23 -28.73 -1.90
C SER A 254 -1.06 -27.44 -1.80
N SER A 255 -0.52 -26.28 -2.17
CA SER A 255 -1.25 -25.02 -2.12
C SER A 255 -2.46 -25.03 -3.05
N GLU A 256 -3.58 -24.49 -2.58
CA GLU A 256 -4.73 -24.24 -3.45
C GLU A 256 -4.48 -23.13 -4.48
N ILE A 257 -3.44 -22.30 -4.31
CA ILE A 257 -3.22 -21.09 -5.11
C ILE A 257 -2.39 -21.41 -6.36
N LYS A 258 -2.92 -21.03 -7.53
CA LYS A 258 -2.26 -21.17 -8.83
C LYS A 258 -2.15 -19.82 -9.52
N TYR A 259 -1.07 -19.62 -10.27
CA TYR A 259 -0.95 -18.50 -11.20
C TYR A 259 -1.80 -18.76 -12.46
N VAL A 260 -2.52 -17.74 -12.92
CA VAL A 260 -3.26 -17.75 -14.19
C VAL A 260 -2.82 -16.54 -15.00
N ALA A 261 -2.27 -16.79 -16.19
CA ALA A 261 -1.74 -15.73 -17.06
C ALA A 261 -2.78 -14.62 -17.33
N GLY A 262 -2.35 -13.36 -17.22
CA GLY A 262 -3.19 -12.17 -17.38
C GLY A 262 -4.30 -12.02 -16.34
N ASN A 263 -4.27 -12.80 -15.26
CA ASN A 263 -5.25 -12.81 -14.18
C ASN A 263 -4.61 -12.87 -12.77
N GLY A 264 -3.30 -13.04 -12.67
CA GLY A 264 -2.63 -13.17 -11.38
C GLY A 264 -2.92 -14.49 -10.66
N LEU A 265 -2.85 -14.42 -9.34
CA LEU A 265 -3.12 -15.53 -8.43
C LEU A 265 -4.63 -15.82 -8.35
N ARG A 266 -4.96 -17.12 -8.36
CA ARG A 266 -6.33 -17.64 -8.24
C ARG A 266 -6.32 -18.85 -7.31
N PHE A 267 -7.36 -18.97 -6.49
CA PHE A 267 -7.64 -20.25 -5.82
C PHE A 267 -8.14 -21.28 -6.85
N SER A 268 -7.63 -22.51 -6.76
CA SER A 268 -7.94 -23.62 -7.66
C SER A 268 -9.36 -24.14 -7.50
N SER A 269 -9.96 -24.00 -6.32
CA SER A 269 -11.35 -24.34 -6.04
C SER A 269 -12.21 -23.07 -5.85
N LYS A 270 -13.34 -23.00 -6.58
CA LYS A 270 -14.44 -22.04 -6.32
C LYS A 270 -15.41 -22.54 -5.23
N ALA A 271 -15.18 -23.73 -4.70
CA ALA A 271 -16.05 -24.36 -3.72
C ALA A 271 -15.77 -23.77 -2.33
N PHE A 272 -16.52 -22.75 -1.96
CA PHE A 272 -16.50 -22.21 -0.60
C PHE A 272 -17.27 -23.15 0.33
N ALA A 273 -16.67 -23.52 1.46
CA ALA A 273 -17.48 -23.96 2.59
C ALA A 273 -18.39 -22.80 3.02
N PRO A 274 -19.67 -23.02 3.35
CA PRO A 274 -20.52 -21.95 3.86
C PRO A 274 -19.88 -21.34 5.10
N ARG A 275 -19.61 -20.02 5.08
CA ARG A 275 -19.00 -19.32 6.21
C ARG A 275 -19.86 -19.48 7.45
N GLN A 276 -19.26 -19.96 8.54
CA GLN A 276 -19.96 -20.15 9.81
C GLN A 276 -19.99 -18.83 10.58
N PRO A 277 -21.14 -18.32 11.04
CA PRO A 277 -21.19 -17.10 11.83
C PRO A 277 -20.32 -17.21 13.09
N ALA A 278 -19.56 -16.16 13.39
CA ALA A 278 -18.72 -16.12 14.58
C ALA A 278 -19.59 -16.07 15.85
N THR A 279 -19.40 -17.02 16.77
CA THR A 279 -20.09 -17.02 18.06
C THR A 279 -19.28 -16.24 19.11
N PRO A 280 -19.91 -15.72 20.18
CA PRO A 280 -19.19 -15.19 21.33
C PRO A 280 -18.21 -16.20 21.91
N CYS A 281 -17.08 -15.70 22.43
CA CYS A 281 -15.98 -16.51 22.96
C CYS A 281 -16.43 -17.56 23.99
N ASN A 282 -16.11 -18.83 23.70
CA ASN A 282 -16.20 -19.92 24.65
C ASN A 282 -14.81 -20.32 25.18
N GLU A 283 -14.41 -19.69 26.29
CA GLU A 283 -13.14 -19.95 27.01
C GLU A 283 -12.96 -21.42 27.48
N THR A 284 -13.99 -22.28 27.36
CA THR A 284 -13.86 -23.71 27.71
C THR A 284 -13.41 -24.58 26.54
N THR A 285 -13.84 -24.28 25.32
CA THR A 285 -13.55 -25.05 24.09
C THR A 285 -12.40 -24.43 23.30
N CYS A 286 -12.28 -23.10 23.29
CA CYS A 286 -11.17 -22.41 22.66
C CYS A 286 -9.91 -22.52 23.56
N ARG A 287 -8.94 -23.35 23.14
CA ARG A 287 -7.74 -23.68 23.91
C ARG A 287 -6.46 -23.54 23.09
N LEU A 288 -5.43 -23.04 23.75
CA LEU A 288 -4.08 -22.92 23.22
C LEU A 288 -3.49 -24.30 22.91
N PRO A 289 -2.61 -24.44 21.90
CA PRO A 289 -2.04 -23.36 21.07
C PRO A 289 -2.92 -22.94 19.88
N GLU A 290 -3.95 -23.71 19.53
CA GLU A 290 -4.70 -23.53 18.27
C GLU A 290 -5.72 -22.39 18.33
N CYS A 291 -6.38 -22.20 19.48
CA CYS A 291 -7.40 -21.17 19.67
C CYS A 291 -7.11 -20.35 20.95
N PHE A 292 -7.27 -19.03 20.86
CA PHE A 292 -7.28 -18.18 22.05
C PHE A 292 -8.36 -17.12 21.97
N CYS A 293 -9.30 -17.17 22.92
CA CYS A 293 -10.30 -16.14 23.08
C CYS A 293 -10.50 -15.82 24.57
N SER A 294 -10.90 -14.59 24.87
CA SER A 294 -11.44 -14.20 26.17
C SER A 294 -12.66 -13.30 25.98
N ARG A 295 -13.67 -13.43 26.83
CA ARG A 295 -14.95 -12.71 26.69
C ARG A 295 -14.82 -11.19 26.74
N THR A 296 -13.77 -10.66 27.37
CA THR A 296 -13.49 -9.22 27.48
C THR A 296 -12.33 -8.75 26.59
N GLY A 297 -11.60 -9.67 25.95
CA GLY A 297 -10.35 -9.39 25.25
C GLY A 297 -9.18 -8.93 26.14
N ARG A 298 -9.40 -8.72 27.44
CA ARG A 298 -8.41 -8.13 28.36
C ARG A 298 -7.68 -9.17 29.21
N LYS A 299 -8.13 -10.43 29.21
CA LYS A 299 -7.47 -11.50 29.97
C LYS A 299 -6.21 -11.96 29.22
N PRO A 300 -5.07 -12.13 29.92
CA PRO A 300 -3.87 -12.70 29.31
C PRO A 300 -4.01 -14.21 29.03
N PRO A 301 -3.20 -14.76 28.10
CA PRO A 301 -3.13 -16.20 27.86
C PRO A 301 -2.53 -16.95 29.05
N GLY A 302 -2.78 -18.26 29.12
CA GLY A 302 -2.22 -19.16 30.14
C GLY A 302 -2.77 -19.00 31.57
N GLY A 303 -3.66 -18.04 31.82
CA GLY A 303 -4.16 -17.76 33.18
C GLY A 303 -3.10 -17.13 34.10
N LEU A 304 -2.04 -16.55 33.54
CA LEU A 304 -0.95 -15.93 34.27
C LEU A 304 -1.42 -14.64 34.98
N ALA A 305 -0.92 -14.39 36.20
CA ALA A 305 -1.14 -13.13 36.89
C ALA A 305 -0.35 -12.00 36.21
N PRO A 306 -0.87 -10.77 36.05
CA PRO A 306 -0.20 -9.73 35.26
C PRO A 306 1.24 -9.40 35.71
N ASN A 307 1.52 -9.41 37.02
CA ASN A 307 2.87 -9.21 37.55
C ASN A 307 3.87 -10.34 37.22
N SER A 308 3.39 -11.49 36.75
CA SER A 308 4.20 -12.61 36.27
C SER A 308 4.38 -12.64 34.75
N ILE A 309 3.82 -11.68 34.02
CA ILE A 309 3.86 -11.61 32.55
C ILE A 309 4.95 -10.62 32.11
N PRO A 310 5.89 -11.01 31.22
CA PRO A 310 6.78 -10.04 30.58
C PRO A 310 5.95 -9.03 29.77
N GLN A 311 6.21 -7.73 29.95
CA GLN A 311 5.60 -6.72 29.11
C GLN A 311 6.21 -6.81 27.71
N PHE A 312 5.42 -7.24 26.73
CA PHE A 312 5.83 -7.16 25.34
C PHE A 312 5.61 -5.76 24.79
N VAL A 313 6.64 -5.25 24.13
CA VAL A 313 6.62 -4.06 23.28
C VAL A 313 6.88 -4.55 21.86
N VAL A 314 6.10 -4.11 20.89
CA VAL A 314 6.24 -4.55 19.50
C VAL A 314 6.39 -3.33 18.61
N LEU A 315 7.53 -3.24 17.93
CA LEU A 315 7.76 -2.20 16.92
C LEU A 315 7.25 -2.72 15.58
N THR A 316 6.36 -1.95 14.94
CA THR A 316 5.86 -2.23 13.59
C THR A 316 6.06 -1.01 12.70
N PHE A 317 6.61 -1.22 11.51
CA PHE A 317 6.86 -0.18 10.52
C PHE A 317 6.12 -0.51 9.22
N ASP A 318 5.40 0.47 8.71
CA ASP A 318 4.59 0.33 7.49
C ASP A 318 5.23 1.06 6.30
N ASP A 319 4.63 0.88 5.12
CA ASP A 319 5.02 1.47 3.84
C ASP A 319 6.35 0.93 3.24
N ALA A 320 6.88 1.65 2.25
CA ALA A 320 7.99 1.19 1.42
C ALA A 320 9.38 1.32 2.08
N VAL A 321 10.21 0.29 1.92
CA VAL A 321 11.62 0.30 2.36
C VAL A 321 12.49 0.80 1.21
N ASN A 322 13.08 2.00 1.31
CA ASN A 322 13.85 2.60 0.21
C ASN A 322 14.94 3.56 0.70
N GLY A 323 15.59 4.26 -0.23
CA GLY A 323 16.69 5.19 0.08
C GLY A 323 16.33 6.34 1.05
N ARG A 324 15.03 6.63 1.26
CA ARG A 324 14.57 7.60 2.27
C ARG A 324 14.31 6.97 3.65
N THR A 325 13.89 5.71 3.70
CA THR A 325 13.43 5.05 4.95
C THR A 325 14.45 4.08 5.55
N LEU A 326 15.26 3.42 4.72
CA LEU A 326 16.32 2.51 5.16
C LEU A 326 17.37 3.16 6.08
N PRO A 327 17.78 4.44 5.91
CA PRO A 327 18.70 5.10 6.85
C PRO A 327 18.15 5.14 8.28
N ASP A 328 16.86 5.42 8.47
CA ASP A 328 16.21 5.46 9.78
C ASP A 328 16.21 4.07 10.43
N TYR A 329 15.95 3.00 9.64
CA TYR A 329 15.99 1.63 10.14
C TYR A 329 17.42 1.19 10.50
N LYS A 330 18.43 1.64 9.76
CA LYS A 330 19.84 1.41 10.09
C LYS A 330 20.24 2.12 11.38
N GLU A 331 19.81 3.37 11.58
CA GLU A 331 20.05 4.10 12.84
C GLU A 331 19.54 3.33 14.07
N LEU A 332 18.39 2.65 13.95
CA LEU A 332 17.80 1.84 15.02
C LEU A 332 18.44 0.45 15.19
N PHE A 333 18.86 -0.20 14.11
CA PHE A 333 19.11 -1.65 14.11
C PHE A 333 20.46 -2.12 13.53
N GLU A 334 21.22 -1.29 12.81
CA GLU A 334 22.51 -1.67 12.23
C GLU A 334 23.59 -1.83 13.29
N THR A 335 23.59 -0.94 14.29
CA THR A 335 24.36 -1.16 15.52
C THR A 335 23.46 -1.81 16.57
N VAL A 336 23.97 -2.84 17.26
CA VAL A 336 23.20 -3.53 18.32
C VAL A 336 23.23 -2.73 19.62
N LYS A 337 22.63 -1.53 19.57
CA LYS A 337 22.46 -0.58 20.69
C LYS A 337 21.42 -1.10 21.68
N TYR A 338 20.30 -1.60 21.16
CA TYR A 338 19.14 -2.02 21.96
C TYR A 338 19.11 -3.53 22.15
N ARG A 339 18.99 -3.98 23.41
CA ARG A 339 18.94 -5.41 23.76
C ARG A 339 17.86 -5.69 24.79
N ASN A 340 17.22 -6.85 24.65
CA ASN A 340 16.29 -7.41 25.62
C ASN A 340 17.03 -7.91 26.88
N PRO A 341 16.32 -8.15 28.00
CA PRO A 341 16.93 -8.58 29.27
C PRO A 341 17.73 -9.89 29.20
N ASN A 342 17.45 -10.74 28.20
CA ASN A 342 18.19 -11.96 27.89
C ASN A 342 19.42 -11.76 26.99
N GLY A 343 19.79 -10.51 26.69
CA GLY A 343 20.96 -10.14 25.88
C GLY A 343 20.72 -10.12 24.37
N CYS A 344 19.57 -10.59 23.88
CA CYS A 344 19.28 -10.62 22.45
C CYS A 344 19.07 -9.21 21.89
N PRO A 345 19.48 -8.92 20.63
CA PRO A 345 19.08 -7.71 19.93
C PRO A 345 17.55 -7.58 19.92
N VAL A 346 17.02 -6.37 20.11
CA VAL A 346 15.59 -6.12 19.87
C VAL A 346 15.24 -6.37 18.40
N LYS A 347 13.99 -6.75 18.14
CA LYS A 347 13.47 -7.02 16.79
C LYS A 347 12.18 -6.24 16.53
N ALA A 348 11.88 -6.04 15.26
CA ALA A 348 10.70 -5.32 14.78
C ALA A 348 10.03 -6.10 13.63
N THR A 349 8.80 -5.69 13.30
CA THR A 349 8.01 -6.22 12.19
C THR A 349 7.86 -5.16 11.11
N PHE A 350 8.07 -5.51 9.85
CA PHE A 350 7.96 -4.60 8.71
C PHE A 350 6.81 -5.04 7.80
N PHE A 351 5.77 -4.21 7.72
CA PHE A 351 4.61 -4.37 6.83
C PHE A 351 4.91 -3.65 5.52
N ILE A 352 5.45 -4.38 4.54
CA ILE A 352 6.07 -3.80 3.36
C ILE A 352 5.07 -3.76 2.20
N SER A 353 4.88 -2.60 1.58
CA SER A 353 4.13 -2.42 0.33
C SER A 353 5.06 -2.50 -0.89
N HIS A 354 4.54 -2.83 -2.08
CA HIS A 354 5.41 -3.06 -3.25
C HIS A 354 5.99 -1.77 -3.84
N GLU A 355 5.13 -0.79 -4.09
CA GLU A 355 5.47 0.39 -4.86
C GLU A 355 6.62 1.17 -4.20
N TRP A 356 7.67 1.49 -4.97
CA TRP A 356 8.87 2.19 -4.50
C TRP A 356 9.69 1.48 -3.41
N THR A 357 9.50 0.19 -3.18
CA THR A 357 10.36 -0.62 -2.28
C THR A 357 11.62 -1.10 -2.99
N ASN A 358 12.76 -0.86 -2.35
CA ASN A 358 14.08 -1.41 -2.66
C ASN A 358 14.28 -2.71 -1.85
N TYR A 359 14.27 -3.84 -2.56
CA TYR A 359 14.28 -5.17 -1.96
C TYR A 359 15.66 -5.62 -1.44
N ASP A 360 16.75 -4.95 -1.80
CA ASP A 360 18.05 -5.09 -1.12
C ASP A 360 17.98 -4.58 0.34
N GLY A 361 17.27 -3.48 0.58
CA GLY A 361 16.98 -2.98 1.92
C GLY A 361 16.10 -3.95 2.71
N VAL A 362 15.10 -4.56 2.06
CA VAL A 362 14.27 -5.62 2.67
C VAL A 362 15.08 -6.88 2.97
N GLN A 363 15.99 -7.28 2.08
CA GLN A 363 16.91 -8.39 2.32
C GLN A 363 17.80 -8.12 3.53
N TRP A 364 18.31 -6.90 3.66
CA TRP A 364 19.09 -6.51 4.83
C TRP A 364 18.26 -6.62 6.13
N LEU A 365 17.00 -6.18 6.14
CA LEU A 365 16.10 -6.34 7.29
C LEU A 365 15.91 -7.82 7.68
N PHE A 366 15.70 -8.70 6.69
CA PHE A 366 15.58 -10.14 6.92
C PHE A 366 16.89 -10.75 7.44
N GLN A 367 18.04 -10.34 6.91
CA GLN A 367 19.36 -10.75 7.40
C GLN A 367 19.64 -10.26 8.83
N GLN A 368 19.12 -9.11 9.23
CA GLN A 368 19.10 -8.67 10.64
C GLN A 368 18.12 -9.47 11.52
N GLY A 369 17.36 -10.41 10.95
CA GLY A 369 16.38 -11.22 11.67
C GLY A 369 15.12 -10.43 12.07
N MET A 370 14.77 -9.39 11.33
CA MET A 370 13.49 -8.71 11.46
C MET A 370 12.38 -9.56 10.81
N GLU A 371 11.16 -9.43 11.32
CA GLU A 371 10.01 -10.06 10.71
C GLU A 371 9.53 -9.25 9.50
N LEU A 372 9.29 -9.93 8.39
CA LEU A 372 8.70 -9.35 7.18
C LEU A 372 7.23 -9.77 7.06
N ALA A 373 6.36 -8.83 6.72
CA ALA A 373 4.93 -9.02 6.60
C ALA A 373 4.38 -8.25 5.39
N SER A 374 3.23 -8.70 4.88
CA SER A 374 2.63 -8.15 3.65
C SER A 374 1.77 -6.91 3.93
N ASN A 375 1.91 -5.87 3.10
CA ASN A 375 1.10 -4.65 3.17
C ASN A 375 0.57 -4.25 1.77
N SER A 376 0.08 -5.25 1.02
CA SER A 376 -0.44 -5.15 -0.36
C SER A 376 0.59 -4.77 -1.43
N ILE A 377 0.21 -4.89 -2.70
CA ILE A 377 1.04 -4.44 -3.83
C ILE A 377 0.78 -2.95 -4.07
N SER A 378 -0.48 -2.58 -4.34
CA SER A 378 -0.81 -1.23 -4.84
C SER A 378 -1.21 -0.24 -3.75
N HIS A 379 -1.21 -0.63 -2.47
CA HIS A 379 -1.50 0.21 -1.31
C HIS A 379 -2.83 1.01 -1.35
N VAL A 380 -3.79 0.55 -2.17
CA VAL A 380 -5.16 1.11 -2.24
C VAL A 380 -6.04 0.45 -1.18
N SER A 381 -7.10 1.14 -0.71
CA SER A 381 -8.10 0.50 0.15
C SER A 381 -8.73 -0.71 -0.54
N LEU A 382 -8.87 -1.81 0.20
CA LEU A 382 -9.42 -3.08 -0.25
C LEU A 382 -10.80 -3.38 0.38
N GLU A 383 -11.45 -2.37 0.95
CA GLU A 383 -12.83 -2.46 1.43
C GLU A 383 -13.78 -2.91 0.30
N GLY A 384 -14.70 -3.81 0.64
CA GLY A 384 -15.63 -4.40 -0.33
C GLY A 384 -14.99 -5.25 -1.44
N SER A 385 -13.67 -5.42 -1.45
CA SER A 385 -12.97 -6.22 -2.45
C SER A 385 -13.07 -7.72 -2.15
N SER A 386 -13.26 -8.52 -3.20
CA SER A 386 -13.30 -9.99 -3.08
C SER A 386 -12.02 -10.60 -2.49
N ALA A 387 -12.14 -11.77 -1.86
CA ALA A 387 -11.01 -12.55 -1.33
C ALA A 387 -9.93 -12.81 -2.40
N ASN A 388 -10.32 -12.86 -3.68
CA ASN A 388 -9.39 -12.97 -4.79
C ASN A 388 -8.60 -11.68 -5.07
N ARG A 389 -9.18 -10.48 -4.90
CA ARG A 389 -8.38 -9.24 -4.96
C ARG A 389 -7.44 -9.15 -3.77
N TRP A 390 -7.91 -9.49 -2.57
CA TRP A 390 -7.06 -9.63 -1.39
C TRP A 390 -5.90 -10.61 -1.61
N LEU A 391 -6.11 -11.72 -2.34
CA LEU A 391 -5.07 -12.70 -2.65
C LEU A 391 -3.97 -12.09 -3.54
N ASN A 392 -4.36 -11.39 -4.61
CA ASN A 392 -3.43 -10.76 -5.54
C ASN A 392 -2.64 -9.61 -4.91
N GLU A 393 -3.22 -8.94 -3.92
CA GLU A 393 -2.54 -7.91 -3.13
C GLU A 393 -1.59 -8.52 -2.08
N MET A 394 -2.10 -9.43 -1.24
CA MET A 394 -1.40 -9.86 -0.03
C MET A 394 -0.47 -11.05 -0.27
N ASP A 395 -0.94 -12.13 -0.91
CA ASP A 395 -0.07 -13.23 -1.33
C ASP A 395 0.84 -12.80 -2.48
N GLY A 396 0.35 -11.93 -3.38
CA GLY A 396 1.17 -11.32 -4.42
C GLY A 396 2.39 -10.61 -3.83
N GLN A 397 2.18 -9.70 -2.87
CA GLN A 397 3.28 -9.01 -2.20
C GLN A 397 4.15 -9.97 -1.35
N ARG A 398 3.58 -11.01 -0.72
CA ARG A 398 4.37 -12.06 -0.04
C ARG A 398 5.38 -12.71 -1.00
N ARG A 399 4.94 -13.07 -2.21
CA ARG A 399 5.82 -13.67 -3.24
C ARG A 399 6.85 -12.70 -3.79
N ILE A 400 6.48 -11.43 -3.99
CA ILE A 400 7.42 -10.38 -4.40
C ILE A 400 8.53 -10.22 -3.34
N ILE A 401 8.17 -10.12 -2.06
CA ILE A 401 9.14 -10.06 -0.95
C ILE A 401 10.04 -11.31 -0.96
N ALA A 402 9.47 -12.52 -0.98
CA ALA A 402 10.24 -13.76 -0.97
C ALA A 402 11.28 -13.82 -2.10
N LYS A 403 10.83 -13.57 -3.35
CA LYS A 403 11.69 -13.58 -4.53
C LYS A 403 12.77 -12.50 -4.50
N PHE A 404 12.39 -11.23 -4.36
CA PHE A 404 13.30 -10.11 -4.63
C PHE A 404 14.11 -9.66 -3.40
N ALA A 405 13.67 -9.97 -2.18
CA ALA A 405 14.46 -9.78 -0.95
C ALA A 405 15.22 -11.04 -0.50
N ASN A 406 15.21 -12.10 -1.31
CA ASN A 406 15.89 -13.36 -0.98
C ASN A 406 15.46 -13.90 0.40
N ALA A 407 14.15 -13.96 0.64
CA ALA A 407 13.53 -14.35 1.90
C ALA A 407 12.65 -15.59 1.73
N TYR A 408 12.47 -16.38 2.79
CA TYR A 408 11.61 -17.57 2.75
C TYR A 408 10.14 -17.16 2.77
N GLU A 409 9.35 -17.74 1.87
CA GLU A 409 7.92 -17.42 1.73
C GLU A 409 7.13 -17.82 2.98
N GLU A 410 7.47 -18.96 3.57
CA GLU A 410 6.89 -19.49 4.80
C GLU A 410 7.23 -18.66 6.06
N GLU A 411 8.23 -17.78 5.99
CA GLU A 411 8.54 -16.87 7.09
C GLU A 411 7.64 -15.63 7.09
N ILE A 412 7.07 -15.26 5.93
CA ILE A 412 6.23 -14.09 5.70
C ILE A 412 4.76 -14.45 6.00
N VAL A 413 4.47 -14.62 7.30
CA VAL A 413 3.18 -15.14 7.79
C VAL A 413 2.18 -14.05 8.21
N GLY A 414 2.62 -12.79 8.29
CA GLY A 414 1.81 -11.66 8.74
C GLY A 414 1.28 -10.80 7.60
N MET A 415 0.17 -10.11 7.84
CA MET A 415 -0.28 -9.01 6.99
C MET A 415 -0.94 -7.87 7.77
N ARG A 416 -0.92 -6.67 7.17
CA ARG A 416 -1.70 -5.50 7.58
C ARG A 416 -2.36 -4.90 6.35
N ALA A 417 -3.65 -4.60 6.44
CA ALA A 417 -4.43 -3.98 5.40
C ALA A 417 -3.92 -2.56 5.11
N PRO A 418 -3.81 -2.15 3.83
CA PRO A 418 -3.48 -0.77 3.48
C PRO A 418 -4.49 0.19 4.11
N GLN A 419 -4.00 1.32 4.63
CA GLN A 419 -4.83 2.34 5.30
C GLN A 419 -5.60 1.84 6.55
N LEU A 420 -5.28 0.63 7.06
CA LEU A 420 -6.04 -0.12 8.07
C LEU A 420 -7.48 -0.46 7.65
N ALA A 421 -7.78 -0.41 6.35
CA ALA A 421 -9.12 -0.56 5.80
C ALA A 421 -9.52 -2.05 5.70
N LEU A 422 -10.38 -2.51 6.62
CA LEU A 422 -10.71 -3.94 6.79
C LEU A 422 -11.56 -4.50 5.63
N GLY A 423 -11.27 -5.73 5.19
CA GLY A 423 -12.00 -6.39 4.09
C GLY A 423 -13.20 -7.24 4.48
N SER A 424 -13.67 -7.15 5.74
CA SER A 424 -14.65 -8.07 6.32
C SER A 424 -14.28 -9.54 6.06
N ASP A 425 -15.26 -10.43 5.94
CA ASP A 425 -15.04 -11.86 5.73
C ASP A 425 -14.16 -12.19 4.51
N GLU A 426 -14.09 -11.33 3.48
CA GLU A 426 -13.28 -11.57 2.28
C GLU A 426 -11.76 -11.55 2.56
N GLN A 427 -11.32 -10.68 3.48
CA GLN A 427 -9.92 -10.61 3.92
C GLN A 427 -9.52 -11.90 4.65
N PHE A 428 -10.34 -12.36 5.60
CA PHE A 428 -9.98 -13.48 6.46
C PHE A 428 -10.20 -14.85 5.79
N GLU A 429 -11.15 -14.94 4.85
CA GLU A 429 -11.27 -16.06 3.91
C GLU A 429 -9.99 -16.23 3.08
N MET A 430 -9.47 -15.12 2.53
CA MET A 430 -8.21 -15.13 1.79
C MET A 430 -7.06 -15.58 2.69
N MET A 431 -6.94 -15.03 3.90
CA MET A 431 -5.89 -15.38 4.86
C MET A 431 -5.87 -16.87 5.20
N ALA A 432 -7.04 -17.44 5.53
CA ALA A 432 -7.18 -18.86 5.87
C ALA A 432 -6.73 -19.77 4.72
N ARG A 433 -7.10 -19.44 3.48
CA ARG A 433 -6.76 -20.24 2.29
C ARG A 433 -5.34 -20.02 1.79
N ALA A 434 -4.76 -18.84 2.03
CA ALA A 434 -3.38 -18.52 1.69
C ALA A 434 -2.37 -18.89 2.78
N GLY A 435 -2.82 -19.32 3.96
CA GLY A 435 -1.94 -19.68 5.08
C GLY A 435 -1.23 -18.50 5.72
N PHE A 436 -1.89 -17.33 5.79
CA PHE A 436 -1.44 -16.26 6.68
C PHE A 436 -1.74 -16.64 8.14
N LEU A 437 -0.81 -16.38 9.05
CA LEU A 437 -0.98 -16.66 10.49
C LEU A 437 -1.79 -15.58 11.19
N TYR A 438 -1.56 -14.31 10.86
CA TYR A 438 -2.15 -13.20 11.59
C TYR A 438 -2.43 -11.94 10.77
N ASP A 439 -3.45 -11.21 11.21
CA ASP A 439 -3.77 -9.83 10.84
C ASP A 439 -3.35 -8.88 11.96
N ASN A 440 -2.89 -7.69 11.58
CA ASN A 440 -2.66 -6.59 12.52
C ASN A 440 -3.22 -5.27 11.98
N SER A 441 -4.51 -5.28 11.61
CA SER A 441 -5.22 -4.14 11.02
C SER A 441 -6.36 -3.63 11.90
N MET A 442 -7.00 -4.49 12.69
CA MET A 442 -8.18 -4.12 13.48
C MET A 442 -7.88 -3.02 14.51
N SER A 443 -8.48 -1.84 14.35
CA SER A 443 -8.45 -0.80 15.38
C SER A 443 -9.29 -1.22 16.59
N ALA A 444 -8.72 -1.09 17.80
CA ALA A 444 -9.43 -1.35 19.03
C ALA A 444 -9.34 -0.14 19.97
N ASN A 445 -10.49 0.38 20.41
CA ASN A 445 -10.58 1.47 21.39
C ASN A 445 -10.77 0.86 22.80
N PRO A 446 -9.72 0.72 23.62
CA PRO A 446 -9.88 0.29 25.01
C PRO A 446 -10.54 1.34 25.91
N GLY A 447 -10.58 2.61 25.49
CA GLY A 447 -10.96 3.74 26.34
C GLY A 447 -9.76 4.29 27.13
N VAL A 448 -9.81 5.59 27.45
CA VAL A 448 -8.69 6.31 28.11
C VAL A 448 -8.22 5.61 29.40
N LYS A 449 -9.19 5.14 30.20
CA LYS A 449 -8.97 4.42 31.47
C LYS A 449 -9.19 2.90 31.37
N GLY A 450 -9.41 2.36 30.18
CA GLY A 450 -9.65 0.93 30.00
C GLY A 450 -8.39 0.19 29.59
N ASP A 451 -8.29 -1.07 30.04
CA ASP A 451 -7.15 -1.94 29.74
C ASP A 451 -7.08 -2.25 28.25
N PRO A 452 -5.88 -2.22 27.62
CA PRO A 452 -5.69 -2.66 26.25
C PRO A 452 -6.08 -4.13 26.05
N TYR A 453 -6.51 -4.46 24.83
CA TYR A 453 -6.90 -5.80 24.44
C TYR A 453 -5.68 -6.65 24.05
N TRP A 454 -5.70 -7.91 24.45
CA TRP A 454 -4.78 -8.96 23.98
C TRP A 454 -5.20 -9.44 22.57
N PRO A 455 -4.26 -9.96 21.76
CA PRO A 455 -4.57 -10.72 20.55
C PRO A 455 -5.54 -11.87 20.81
N GLN A 456 -6.36 -12.21 19.82
CA GLN A 456 -7.33 -13.32 19.88
C GLN A 456 -7.29 -14.09 18.55
N THR A 457 -7.77 -15.33 18.52
CA THR A 457 -8.06 -16.03 17.26
C THR A 457 -9.49 -15.79 16.80
N LEU A 458 -9.72 -15.85 15.49
CA LEU A 458 -11.01 -15.59 14.85
C LEU A 458 -11.93 -16.82 14.80
N ASP A 459 -11.64 -17.88 15.56
CA ASP A 459 -12.60 -18.95 15.89
C ASP A 459 -13.93 -18.39 16.44
N HIS A 460 -13.84 -17.27 17.15
CA HIS A 460 -14.95 -16.58 17.81
C HIS A 460 -14.98 -15.08 17.44
N SER A 461 -16.11 -14.41 17.72
CA SER A 461 -16.25 -12.98 17.49
C SER A 461 -15.29 -12.18 18.38
N VAL A 462 -14.63 -11.16 17.82
CA VAL A 462 -13.73 -10.28 18.58
C VAL A 462 -14.48 -9.54 19.72
N PRO A 463 -13.83 -9.30 20.87
CA PRO A 463 -14.46 -8.74 22.07
C PRO A 463 -14.44 -7.21 22.17
N TRP A 464 -13.87 -6.51 21.19
CA TRP A 464 -13.89 -5.03 21.10
C TRP A 464 -14.91 -4.55 20.08
N GLU A 465 -15.42 -3.33 20.27
CA GLU A 465 -16.27 -2.67 19.28
C GLU A 465 -15.49 -2.40 18.00
N CYS A 466 -16.00 -2.89 16.88
CA CYS A 466 -15.52 -2.51 15.55
C CYS A 466 -16.31 -1.29 15.08
N TYR A 467 -15.69 -0.12 15.12
CA TYR A 467 -16.33 1.15 14.72
C TYR A 467 -16.53 1.23 13.20
N ASP A 468 -15.70 0.52 12.44
CA ASP A 468 -15.80 0.41 10.99
C ASP A 468 -16.72 -0.75 10.61
N ALA A 469 -17.60 -0.54 9.62
CA ALA A 469 -18.66 -1.49 9.26
C ALA A 469 -18.15 -2.83 8.66
N ASN A 470 -16.83 -2.98 8.54
CA ASN A 470 -16.13 -3.98 7.73
C ASN A 470 -15.33 -5.01 8.56
N CYS A 471 -15.64 -5.23 9.84
CA CYS A 471 -15.08 -6.39 10.56
C CYS A 471 -15.60 -7.74 10.01
N PRO A 472 -14.89 -8.86 10.28
CA PRO A 472 -15.42 -10.19 9.99
C PRO A 472 -16.63 -10.49 10.88
N LYS A 473 -17.62 -11.15 10.28
CA LYS A 473 -18.83 -11.65 10.94
C LYS A 473 -18.81 -13.18 11.04
N SER A 474 -17.93 -13.82 10.28
CA SER A 474 -17.74 -15.27 10.24
C SER A 474 -16.53 -15.72 11.07
N SER A 475 -16.54 -16.99 11.45
CA SER A 475 -15.46 -17.68 12.15
C SER A 475 -14.37 -18.07 11.15
N PHE A 476 -13.12 -17.74 11.48
CA PHE A 476 -11.91 -18.11 10.75
C PHE A 476 -10.91 -18.77 11.72
N PRO A 477 -11.11 -20.07 12.04
CA PRO A 477 -10.33 -20.77 13.05
C PRO A 477 -8.81 -20.68 12.86
N GLY A 478 -8.08 -20.47 13.95
CA GLY A 478 -6.61 -20.40 13.96
C GLY A 478 -5.99 -19.13 13.36
N ILE A 479 -6.75 -18.27 12.66
CA ILE A 479 -6.27 -16.95 12.24
C ILE A 479 -6.22 -16.03 13.45
N TRP A 480 -5.05 -15.49 13.75
CA TRP A 480 -4.86 -14.51 14.82
C TRP A 480 -5.19 -13.10 14.35
N THR A 481 -5.86 -12.32 15.20
CA THR A 481 -5.91 -10.86 15.06
C THR A 481 -5.17 -10.24 16.23
N VAL A 482 -4.17 -9.42 15.92
CA VAL A 482 -3.45 -8.58 16.88
C VAL A 482 -4.09 -7.19 16.83
N PRO A 483 -4.84 -6.76 17.86
CA PRO A 483 -5.53 -5.48 17.83
C PRO A 483 -4.55 -4.30 17.90
N LEU A 484 -4.80 -3.29 17.07
CA LEU A 484 -4.17 -1.98 17.16
C LEU A 484 -4.89 -1.14 18.21
N ASN A 485 -4.53 -1.39 19.48
CA ASN A 485 -4.99 -0.61 20.63
C ASN A 485 -4.70 0.89 20.43
N GLN A 486 -5.74 1.71 20.36
CA GLN A 486 -5.60 3.14 20.06
C GLN A 486 -4.74 3.88 21.10
N PHE A 487 -3.82 4.70 20.58
CA PHE A 487 -3.01 5.66 21.32
C PHE A 487 -3.86 6.88 21.69
N TYR A 488 -3.61 7.45 22.86
CA TYR A 488 -4.10 8.78 23.25
C TYR A 488 -2.95 9.79 23.22
N GLY A 489 -3.09 10.81 22.38
CA GLY A 489 -2.10 11.87 22.16
C GLY A 489 -2.47 13.17 22.85
N THR A 490 -2.47 14.28 22.12
CA THR A 490 -2.78 15.62 22.66
C THR A 490 -4.22 15.71 23.17
N TYR A 491 -4.43 16.40 24.29
CA TYR A 491 -5.77 16.76 24.77
C TYR A 491 -6.35 17.91 23.92
N LEU A 492 -7.59 17.76 23.49
CA LEU A 492 -8.33 18.71 22.66
C LEU A 492 -9.50 19.28 23.46
N PRO A 493 -9.36 20.49 24.06
CA PRO A 493 -10.41 21.12 24.86
C PRO A 493 -11.74 21.34 24.11
N GLN A 494 -11.70 21.40 22.77
CA GLN A 494 -12.87 21.62 21.93
C GLN A 494 -13.85 20.44 21.92
N ILE A 495 -13.38 19.23 22.27
CA ILE A 495 -14.17 18.00 22.30
C ILE A 495 -14.10 17.28 23.65
N ASP A 496 -13.56 17.96 24.67
CA ASP A 496 -13.28 17.44 26.03
C ASP A 496 -12.63 16.04 26.03
N GLY A 497 -11.66 15.84 25.15
CA GLY A 497 -11.15 14.50 24.83
C GLY A 497 -9.77 14.50 24.20
N PHE A 498 -9.17 13.32 24.13
CA PHE A 498 -7.84 13.13 23.56
C PHE A 498 -7.91 12.83 22.05
N ARG A 499 -7.01 13.42 21.29
CA ARG A 499 -6.68 12.96 19.92
C ARG A 499 -6.27 11.49 20.00
N ARG A 500 -6.89 10.62 19.20
CA ARG A 500 -6.70 9.16 19.26
C ARG A 500 -6.55 8.52 17.89
N SER A 501 -5.74 7.47 17.79
CA SER A 501 -5.48 6.75 16.54
C SER A 501 -4.81 5.40 16.80
N SER A 502 -4.97 4.44 15.88
CA SER A 502 -4.16 3.23 15.82
C SER A 502 -2.72 3.51 15.36
N MET A 503 -2.55 4.33 14.31
CA MET A 503 -1.23 4.78 13.86
C MET A 503 -0.76 5.95 14.72
N ILE A 504 0.44 5.87 15.31
CA ILE A 504 0.96 6.89 16.22
C ILE A 504 1.02 8.26 15.54
N ARG A 505 1.44 8.30 14.26
CA ARG A 505 1.51 9.55 13.46
C ARG A 505 0.22 10.36 13.48
N ALA A 506 -0.94 9.70 13.43
CA ALA A 506 -2.24 10.38 13.38
C ALA A 506 -2.80 10.76 14.77
N ALA A 507 -2.19 10.29 15.87
CA ALA A 507 -2.44 10.77 17.23
C ALA A 507 -1.57 11.98 17.63
N VAL A 508 -0.55 12.31 16.82
CA VAL A 508 0.49 13.31 17.12
C VAL A 508 0.34 14.56 16.26
N ASP A 509 0.52 15.73 16.87
CA ASP A 509 0.52 17.01 16.17
C ASP A 509 1.86 17.24 15.47
N LEU A 510 1.88 18.09 14.43
CA LEU A 510 3.14 18.37 13.74
C LEU A 510 4.15 18.97 14.72
N ASN A 511 3.84 20.10 15.36
CA ASN A 511 4.75 20.83 16.24
C ASN A 511 5.11 20.14 17.60
N THR A 512 4.72 18.88 17.82
CA THR A 512 5.04 18.13 19.05
C THR A 512 6.55 18.04 19.28
N THR A 513 7.00 18.21 20.52
CA THR A 513 8.42 18.12 20.92
C THR A 513 8.84 16.69 21.27
N VAL A 514 10.16 16.44 21.35
CA VAL A 514 10.71 15.14 21.77
C VAL A 514 10.17 14.74 23.15
N ASP A 515 10.16 15.65 24.13
CA ASP A 515 9.64 15.37 25.48
C ASP A 515 8.14 15.06 25.47
N GLN A 516 7.34 15.82 24.72
CA GLN A 516 5.89 15.58 24.63
C GLN A 516 5.60 14.21 24.02
N LEU A 517 6.29 13.85 22.94
CA LEU A 517 6.13 12.56 22.28
C LEU A 517 6.65 11.40 23.15
N THR A 518 7.79 11.57 23.83
CA THR A 518 8.32 10.57 24.78
C THR A 518 7.35 10.33 25.94
N ASN A 519 6.78 11.40 26.51
CA ASN A 519 5.77 11.31 27.57
C ASN A 519 4.48 10.63 27.07
N MET A 520 4.08 10.85 25.81
CA MET A 520 2.94 10.16 25.20
C MET A 520 3.22 8.66 24.98
N LEU A 521 4.44 8.30 24.61
CA LEU A 521 4.85 6.89 24.49
C LEU A 521 4.83 6.19 25.86
N PHE A 522 5.28 6.86 26.92
CA PHE A 522 5.22 6.31 28.28
C PHE A 522 3.81 6.24 28.86
N SER A 523 2.98 7.28 28.69
CA SER A 523 1.61 7.26 29.22
C SER A 523 0.75 6.16 28.59
N ASN A 524 0.97 5.82 27.31
CA ASN A 524 0.30 4.70 26.66
C ASN A 524 0.95 3.34 26.99
N PHE A 525 2.26 3.27 27.23
CA PHE A 525 2.93 2.09 27.77
C PHE A 525 2.41 1.72 29.16
N ASP A 526 2.29 2.69 30.07
CA ASP A 526 1.86 2.46 31.45
C ASP A 526 0.43 1.92 31.53
N ARG A 527 -0.46 2.30 30.60
CA ARG A 527 -1.82 1.74 30.45
C ARG A 527 -1.83 0.23 30.19
N SER A 528 -0.76 -0.31 29.62
CA SER A 528 -0.55 -1.76 29.54
C SER A 528 0.19 -2.28 30.78
N TYR A 529 1.34 -1.67 31.09
CA TYR A 529 2.32 -2.18 32.05
C TYR A 529 1.77 -2.28 33.48
N THR A 530 0.84 -1.39 33.84
CA THR A 530 0.18 -1.38 35.16
C THR A 530 -1.13 -2.16 35.21
N ALA A 531 -1.64 -2.63 34.06
CA ALA A 531 -2.90 -3.34 33.91
C ALA A 531 -2.67 -4.82 33.58
N SER A 532 -3.21 -5.31 32.45
CA SER A 532 -3.19 -6.73 32.06
C SER A 532 -1.91 -7.21 31.37
N ARG A 533 -0.89 -6.33 31.19
CA ARG A 533 0.32 -6.56 30.38
C ARG A 533 0.06 -6.86 28.89
N ALA A 534 -1.10 -6.45 28.36
CA ALA A 534 -1.44 -6.60 26.94
C ALA A 534 -0.34 -6.03 26.00
N PRO A 535 -0.06 -6.62 24.84
CA PRO A 535 1.11 -6.21 24.05
C PRO A 535 1.03 -4.75 23.59
N TYR A 536 2.08 -3.98 23.87
CA TYR A 536 2.17 -2.58 23.47
C TYR A 536 2.71 -2.49 22.05
N VAL A 537 1.81 -2.51 21.06
CA VAL A 537 2.13 -2.51 19.63
C VAL A 537 2.23 -1.07 19.12
N LEU A 538 3.46 -0.61 18.82
CA LEU A 538 3.74 0.67 18.20
C LEU A 538 3.59 0.56 16.68
N ALA A 539 2.52 1.15 16.14
CA ALA A 539 2.31 1.30 14.71
C ALA A 539 2.93 2.62 14.21
N LEU A 540 4.08 2.47 13.55
CA LEU A 540 4.99 3.53 13.14
C LEU A 540 5.07 3.59 11.60
N ASN A 541 5.43 4.76 11.09
CA ASN A 541 5.82 4.94 9.69
C ASN A 541 6.93 6.00 9.58
N ALA A 542 7.54 6.14 8.40
CA ALA A 542 8.65 7.07 8.20
C ALA A 542 8.27 8.53 8.51
N ASP A 543 7.04 8.96 8.21
CA ASP A 543 6.54 10.30 8.51
C ASP A 543 6.52 10.64 10.01
N LEU A 544 6.40 9.63 10.88
CA LEU A 544 6.56 9.82 12.32
C LEU A 544 8.04 9.92 12.71
N LEU A 545 8.89 9.01 12.22
CA LEU A 545 10.32 9.03 12.55
C LEU A 545 10.96 10.37 12.15
N GLN A 546 10.65 10.83 10.94
CA GLN A 546 11.13 12.07 10.32
C GLN A 546 10.33 13.33 10.71
N LEU A 547 9.49 13.26 11.75
CA LEU A 547 8.58 14.34 12.16
C LEU A 547 9.32 15.70 12.24
N ASN A 548 8.67 16.74 11.68
CA ASN A 548 9.17 18.11 11.54
C ASN A 548 10.45 18.31 10.73
N GLY A 549 10.94 17.29 10.01
CA GLY A 549 12.25 17.37 9.34
C GLY A 549 13.42 17.50 10.32
N LYS A 550 13.19 17.13 11.59
CA LYS A 550 14.19 17.16 12.69
C LYS A 550 14.35 15.80 13.35
N ASN A 551 13.78 14.76 12.74
CA ASN A 551 13.74 13.40 13.27
C ASN A 551 13.20 13.33 14.72
N THR A 552 12.19 14.14 15.03
CA THR A 552 11.64 14.26 16.39
C THR A 552 11.05 12.93 16.89
N GLY A 553 10.41 12.16 16.00
CA GLY A 553 9.89 10.83 16.36
C GLY A 553 10.97 9.79 16.56
N MET A 554 12.05 9.84 15.76
CA MET A 554 13.23 8.99 15.99
C MET A 554 13.82 9.24 17.38
N GLN A 555 14.10 10.50 17.74
CA GLN A 555 14.67 10.86 19.04
C GLN A 555 13.77 10.44 20.22
N ALA A 556 12.45 10.61 20.10
CA ALA A 556 11.50 10.20 21.12
C ALA A 556 11.40 8.67 21.25
N LEU A 557 11.42 7.94 20.13
CA LEU A 557 11.44 6.47 20.11
C LEU A 557 12.74 5.92 20.71
N GLN A 558 13.89 6.50 20.35
CA GLN A 558 15.19 6.11 20.90
C GLN A 558 15.23 6.29 22.41
N ARG A 559 14.78 7.45 22.93
CA ARG A 559 14.71 7.72 24.38
C ARG A 559 13.73 6.77 25.08
N PHE A 560 12.55 6.52 24.51
CA PHE A 560 11.63 5.52 25.03
C PHE A 560 12.27 4.13 25.12
N LEU A 561 12.99 3.70 24.08
CA LEU A 561 13.70 2.41 24.08
C LEU A 561 14.83 2.34 25.12
N GLU A 562 15.63 3.41 25.27
CA GLU A 562 16.70 3.51 26.28
C GLU A 562 16.15 3.37 27.70
N GLU A 563 15.06 4.08 28.01
CA GLU A 563 14.44 4.08 29.34
C GLU A 563 13.65 2.79 29.62
N VAL A 564 12.92 2.24 28.62
CA VAL A 564 12.06 1.06 28.84
C VAL A 564 12.85 -0.25 28.92
N LEU A 565 13.93 -0.42 28.14
CA LEU A 565 14.76 -1.63 28.13
C LEU A 565 15.68 -1.78 29.35
N TYR A 566 15.76 -0.76 30.20
CA TYR A 566 16.39 -0.89 31.53
C TYR A 566 15.62 -1.88 32.42
N ARG A 567 14.29 -2.01 32.21
CA ARG A 567 13.39 -2.87 32.97
C ARG A 567 13.58 -4.33 32.58
N LYS A 568 13.84 -5.21 33.57
CA LYS A 568 14.14 -6.63 33.33
C LYS A 568 12.94 -7.50 32.97
N ASP A 569 11.74 -6.95 33.05
CA ASP A 569 10.47 -7.57 32.69
C ASP A 569 9.89 -7.08 31.35
N VAL A 570 10.60 -6.22 30.61
CA VAL A 570 10.16 -5.72 29.30
C VAL A 570 10.94 -6.41 28.17
N TYR A 571 10.23 -6.84 27.12
CA TYR A 571 10.81 -7.47 25.94
C TYR A 571 10.29 -6.79 24.66
N VAL A 572 11.19 -6.25 23.84
CA VAL A 572 10.90 -5.72 22.50
C VAL A 572 11.06 -6.84 21.47
N VAL A 573 9.95 -7.27 20.87
CA VAL A 573 9.85 -8.48 20.03
C VAL A 573 9.06 -8.22 18.75
N THR A 574 9.13 -9.16 17.80
CA THR A 574 8.25 -9.15 16.62
C THR A 574 6.84 -9.68 16.92
N LEU A 575 5.91 -9.55 15.98
CA LEU A 575 4.55 -10.09 16.11
C LEU A 575 4.53 -11.63 16.14
N LYS A 576 5.29 -12.30 15.28
CA LYS A 576 5.51 -13.76 15.29
C LYS A 576 6.07 -14.24 16.62
N GLN A 577 7.07 -13.54 17.19
CA GLN A 577 7.61 -13.86 18.51
C GLN A 577 6.56 -13.69 19.63
N LEU A 578 5.81 -12.59 19.62
CA LEU A 578 4.69 -12.38 20.55
C LEU A 578 3.67 -13.53 20.46
N LEU A 579 3.22 -13.87 19.26
CA LEU A 579 2.22 -14.93 19.04
C LEU A 579 2.78 -16.31 19.40
N GLN A 580 4.07 -16.57 19.18
CA GLN A 580 4.74 -17.79 19.61
C GLN A 580 4.75 -17.92 21.15
N TRP A 581 4.98 -16.84 21.89
CA TRP A 581 4.81 -16.85 23.35
C TRP A 581 3.34 -17.01 23.74
N MET A 582 2.39 -16.35 23.06
CA MET A 582 0.97 -16.50 23.37
C MET A 582 0.45 -17.93 23.15
N LYS A 583 0.99 -18.66 22.15
CA LYS A 583 0.69 -20.07 21.89
C LYS A 583 1.18 -21.00 23.01
N ASN A 584 2.29 -20.67 23.67
CA ASN A 584 2.84 -21.42 24.81
C ASN A 584 3.30 -20.46 25.94
N PRO A 585 2.35 -19.87 26.70
CA PRO A 585 2.63 -18.77 27.61
C PRO A 585 3.32 -19.28 28.88
N ILE A 586 4.54 -18.80 29.11
CA ILE A 586 5.31 -19.08 30.34
C ILE A 586 5.55 -17.81 31.16
N PRO A 587 5.58 -17.90 32.49
CA PRO A 587 5.81 -16.74 33.36
C PRO A 587 7.22 -16.17 33.20
N LEU A 588 7.37 -14.90 33.55
CA LEU A 588 8.62 -14.14 33.52
C LEU A 588 9.78 -14.86 34.23
N SER A 589 9.50 -15.56 35.33
CA SER A 589 10.51 -16.33 36.09
C SER A 589 11.13 -17.50 35.29
N GLN A 590 10.46 -17.95 34.23
CA GLN A 590 10.91 -19.04 33.35
C GLN A 590 11.25 -18.54 31.94
N ILE A 591 11.20 -17.23 31.67
CA ILE A 591 11.23 -16.64 30.33
C ILE A 591 12.45 -17.03 29.48
N THR A 592 13.57 -17.37 30.12
CA THR A 592 14.80 -17.89 29.48
C THR A 592 14.61 -19.25 28.80
N GLN A 593 13.57 -20.00 29.17
CA GLN A 593 13.19 -21.28 28.59
C GLN A 593 12.31 -21.11 27.33
N SER A 594 11.69 -19.95 27.14
CA SER A 594 10.77 -19.69 26.01
C SER A 594 11.51 -19.62 24.69
N GLU A 595 11.21 -20.54 23.77
CA GLU A 595 11.69 -20.47 22.37
C GLU A 595 11.31 -19.16 21.68
N ALA A 596 10.23 -18.51 22.09
CA ALA A 596 9.71 -17.30 21.46
C ALA A 596 10.59 -16.06 21.65
N VAL A 597 11.33 -15.97 22.76
CA VAL A 597 12.22 -14.83 23.04
C VAL A 597 13.70 -15.19 23.07
N LYS A 598 14.05 -16.49 22.98
CA LYS A 598 15.46 -16.89 22.84
C LYS A 598 16.10 -16.13 21.67
N CYS A 599 17.40 -15.89 21.80
CA CYS A 599 18.13 -15.26 20.72
C CYS A 599 18.07 -16.21 19.52
N ALA A 600 17.26 -15.84 18.53
CA ALA A 600 17.30 -16.49 17.24
C ALA A 600 18.75 -16.45 16.78
N GLN A 601 19.38 -17.63 16.66
CA GLN A 601 20.41 -17.78 15.66
C GLN A 601 19.67 -17.47 14.36
N GLY A 602 20.02 -16.36 13.71
CA GLY A 602 19.15 -15.70 12.73
C GLY A 602 18.78 -16.61 11.55
N PRO A 603 17.97 -16.15 10.58
CA PRO A 603 17.55 -16.99 9.44
C PRO A 603 18.72 -17.72 8.74
N LEU A 604 19.90 -17.09 8.76
CA LEU A 604 21.21 -17.57 8.32
C LEU A 604 21.74 -18.86 9.01
N HIS A 605 21.16 -19.28 10.14
CA HIS A 605 21.58 -20.42 10.95
C HIS A 605 20.57 -21.58 10.93
N GLN A 606 19.28 -21.26 10.76
CA GLN A 606 18.25 -22.25 10.42
C GLN A 606 18.35 -22.66 8.93
N HIS A 607 18.75 -21.72 8.07
CA HIS A 607 19.03 -21.98 6.66
C HIS A 607 20.43 -21.44 6.27
N PRO A 608 21.50 -22.23 6.46
CA PRO A 608 22.88 -21.82 6.17
C PRO A 608 23.16 -21.49 4.69
N ALA A 609 22.25 -21.85 3.77
CA ALA A 609 22.31 -21.52 2.34
C ALA A 609 22.51 -20.02 2.06
N MET A 610 21.92 -19.13 2.87
CA MET A 610 22.01 -17.68 2.68
C MET A 610 23.21 -17.02 3.37
N SER A 611 24.05 -17.77 4.11
CA SER A 611 24.79 -17.19 5.23
C SER A 611 25.96 -16.24 4.90
N GLN A 612 26.31 -16.02 3.62
CA GLN A 612 27.69 -15.61 3.28
C GLN A 612 27.92 -14.29 2.55
N ARG A 613 26.93 -13.62 1.94
CA ARG A 613 27.22 -12.39 1.16
C ARG A 613 26.25 -11.24 1.41
N SER A 614 26.84 -10.11 1.79
CA SER A 614 26.17 -8.81 1.86
C SER A 614 25.93 -8.30 0.44
N CYS A 615 24.68 -7.89 0.16
CA CYS A 615 24.32 -7.31 -1.12
C CYS A 615 24.83 -5.87 -1.23
N SER A 616 26.12 -5.73 -1.52
CA SER A 616 26.81 -4.44 -1.59
C SER A 616 26.57 -3.69 -2.90
N LYS A 617 26.13 -4.38 -3.95
CA LYS A 617 25.87 -3.83 -5.29
C LYS A 617 24.60 -4.46 -5.89
N PRO A 618 23.39 -4.03 -5.47
CA PRO A 618 22.14 -4.53 -6.04
C PRO A 618 21.99 -4.13 -7.52
N ASN A 619 21.24 -4.93 -8.27
CA ASN A 619 20.75 -4.52 -9.59
C ASN A 619 19.72 -3.40 -9.44
N LYS A 620 19.80 -2.37 -10.29
CA LYS A 620 18.76 -1.36 -10.44
C LYS A 620 17.85 -1.71 -11.61
N CYS A 621 16.63 -2.15 -11.30
CA CYS A 621 15.63 -2.53 -12.29
C CYS A 621 14.68 -1.36 -12.53
N MET A 622 14.59 -0.87 -13.77
CA MET A 622 13.72 0.26 -14.16
C MET A 622 12.74 -0.18 -15.24
N TYR A 623 11.50 0.29 -15.16
CA TYR A 623 10.42 -0.11 -16.06
C TYR A 623 9.52 1.06 -16.42
N ARG A 624 9.20 1.19 -17.71
CA ARG A 624 8.16 2.09 -18.20
C ARG A 624 6.79 1.42 -18.00
N THR A 625 5.94 2.03 -17.18
CA THR A 625 4.72 1.43 -16.62
C THR A 625 3.48 2.36 -16.66
N PRO A 626 3.25 3.18 -17.71
CA PRO A 626 2.17 4.17 -17.75
C PRO A 626 0.74 3.61 -17.84
N GLY A 627 0.56 2.31 -17.54
CA GLY A 627 -0.72 1.69 -17.19
C GLY A 627 -1.01 1.66 -15.67
N LEU A 628 -0.05 2.06 -14.84
CA LEU A 628 -0.08 1.98 -13.37
C LEU A 628 -0.13 3.38 -12.72
N SER A 629 0.08 3.45 -11.40
CA SER A 629 0.13 4.67 -10.57
C SER A 629 1.17 5.70 -11.01
N SER A 630 2.25 5.26 -11.66
CA SER A 630 3.34 6.09 -12.20
C SER A 630 3.70 5.67 -13.61
N GLN A 631 4.17 6.63 -14.43
CA GLN A 631 4.66 6.34 -15.78
C GLN A 631 5.91 5.46 -15.80
N GLU A 632 6.68 5.49 -14.71
CA GLU A 632 7.89 4.71 -14.52
C GLU A 632 7.96 4.18 -13.08
N HIS A 633 8.44 2.96 -12.92
CA HIS A 633 8.74 2.37 -11.62
C HIS A 633 10.16 1.84 -11.62
N GLN A 634 10.79 1.84 -10.45
CA GLN A 634 12.12 1.26 -10.25
C GLN A 634 12.19 0.58 -8.88
N PHE A 635 13.04 -0.43 -8.78
CA PHE A 635 13.46 -1.00 -7.51
C PHE A 635 14.88 -1.53 -7.58
N LEU A 636 15.50 -1.66 -6.40
CA LEU A 636 16.77 -2.35 -6.23
C LEU A 636 16.53 -3.80 -5.78
N THR A 637 17.32 -4.76 -6.27
CA THR A 637 17.26 -6.16 -5.80
C THR A 637 18.59 -6.87 -5.99
N CYS A 638 18.81 -7.90 -5.18
CA CYS A 638 19.96 -8.80 -5.22
C CYS A 638 19.61 -10.10 -5.99
N SER A 639 18.72 -9.96 -6.97
CA SER A 639 18.28 -10.99 -7.92
C SER A 639 18.41 -10.43 -9.34
N PRO A 640 18.39 -11.29 -10.38
CA PRO A 640 18.19 -10.82 -11.75
C PRO A 640 16.94 -9.94 -11.86
N CYS A 641 17.02 -8.84 -12.61
CA CYS A 641 15.86 -8.01 -12.89
C CYS A 641 14.79 -8.85 -13.63
N PRO A 642 13.51 -8.78 -13.23
CA PRO A 642 12.44 -9.44 -13.96
C PRO A 642 12.22 -8.79 -15.34
N GLU A 643 11.50 -9.49 -16.21
CA GLU A 643 11.21 -9.03 -17.57
C GLU A 643 10.18 -7.88 -17.59
N GLN A 644 9.31 -7.85 -16.59
CA GLN A 644 8.29 -6.82 -16.37
C GLN A 644 8.31 -6.37 -14.90
N TYR A 645 7.82 -5.15 -14.64
CA TYR A 645 7.57 -4.70 -13.28
C TYR A 645 6.55 -5.64 -12.60
N PRO A 646 6.86 -6.22 -11.43
CA PRO A 646 5.91 -7.06 -10.69
C PRO A 646 4.64 -6.27 -10.34
N TRP A 647 3.47 -6.91 -10.48
CA TRP A 647 2.19 -6.28 -10.11
C TRP A 647 1.11 -7.32 -9.81
N LEU A 648 -0.12 -6.88 -9.54
CA LEU A 648 -1.28 -7.71 -9.16
C LEU A 648 -1.46 -8.96 -10.03
N ASP A 649 -1.48 -8.79 -11.36
CA ASP A 649 -1.70 -9.90 -12.30
C ASP A 649 -0.42 -10.67 -12.67
N ASN A 650 0.74 -10.25 -12.15
CA ASN A 650 2.06 -10.85 -12.41
C ASN A 650 3.05 -10.51 -11.28
N PRO A 651 2.90 -11.09 -10.07
CA PRO A 651 3.76 -10.76 -8.91
C PRO A 651 5.20 -11.28 -9.08
N ILE A 652 5.48 -12.02 -10.14
CA ILE A 652 6.79 -12.63 -10.39
C ILE A 652 7.58 -11.84 -11.46
N GLY A 653 6.90 -10.98 -12.23
CA GLY A 653 7.48 -10.15 -13.29
C GLY A 653 7.95 -10.91 -14.53
N ASN A 654 7.44 -12.13 -14.75
CA ASN A 654 7.83 -12.97 -15.89
C ASN A 654 7.07 -12.56 -17.17
N ILE A 655 7.55 -12.95 -18.35
CA ILE A 655 6.79 -12.80 -19.60
C ILE A 655 5.56 -13.70 -19.55
N THR A 656 4.37 -13.12 -19.49
CA THR A 656 3.11 -13.82 -19.81
C THR A 656 3.07 -14.13 -21.31
N PRO A 657 2.75 -15.38 -21.71
CA PRO A 657 2.54 -15.76 -23.12
C PRO A 657 1.40 -15.00 -23.82
#